data_AF-A0AAV9D5R0-F1
#
_entry.id   AF-A0AAV9D5R0-F1
#
_cell.length_a   1.000
_cell.length_b   1.000
_cell.length_c   1.000
_cell.angle_alpha   90.00
_cell.angle_beta   90.00
_cell.angle_gamma   90.00
#
_symmetry.space_group_name_H-M   'P 1'
#
loop_
_entity.id
_entity.type
_entity.pdbx_description
1 polymer ?
#
loop_
_entity_poly.entity_id
_entity_poly.type
_entity_poly.pdbx_seq_one_letter_code
_entity_poly.pdbx_strand_id
1 'polypeptide(L)'
;MERQKKLSSASHNTSRENLMSCHRVLVTPSRVYFMGPELETSNYIVKHYAAYESDFLRVSFVDEDWSKLPSDSLSTLVEQGPFSKPHRTRIHNRILSVLRDGITVGQKRFEFLAFSASQLRANSVWMFASNDNVNAESIREWMGNFGKIRSVSMCAARMGQLFSSSLRTLSVPLHEVDIIPDVEVVTDGIKYCFSDGIGKISLSFAEQVAKKCDLTHIPSAFQIRYGGYKGVIAVDRTSSQKLSLRQSMLKFDSNVTMLCVTKWSESLPCYLNREIVCLLSTLGIKDEVFEAMQDKQVRLLDQMLIDRQVALDVLESMVGSDTRTLMKMLLHGYEPSTEPYLSVMLRAYREYGLSDLRSKCRIFVPQGRVLIGCLDESGTLDYGQVYIRVTMTKAELQDRGSSLQLNPDGKTVIVLGKVVVTKNPCLHPGDIRVLDAICDPGLVDAGLVDCIVFPNKGERPHPNECSGGDLDGDLYFASWNQVLIPSETDAPMDYIGRRARLMDHTVTLKEIHKYFVDYMINDTLGAISTAHLVYADREPAKARSPKCLQLANLHSMAVDFAKSGAPAEMPRNLRPREYPDFMERGERFTYRSTGVLGKLYRATIYPTGKKSHEPLWSEEIARSSYDPDLEVQGFEDFLEVADDYKRQYAEKLSFLMNYYGSQSEDEILTGNLRDRSIYLVKDKKRYGEMKDRILIAVKSLHREVEVWFKSSCKEPEFPRMASAWYHVTYHPNYYSSTRFLSFPWIKCDVLLQIKAMRCQK
;
A
#
# COMPACT_ATOMS: atom_id res chain seq x y z
N MET A 1 -25.77 -39.48 20.32
CA MET A 1 -25.98 -40.27 19.08
C MET A 1 -26.42 -39.28 18.00
N GLU A 2 -25.45 -38.62 17.39
CA GLU A 2 -24.95 -38.96 16.04
C GLU A 2 -25.98 -38.70 14.94
N ARG A 3 -25.81 -37.55 14.26
CA ARG A 3 -25.84 -37.48 12.79
C ARG A 3 -25.09 -36.24 12.30
N GLN A 4 -23.76 -36.33 12.42
CA GLN A 4 -22.84 -35.75 11.46
C GLN A 4 -22.84 -36.64 10.22
N LYS A 5 -23.00 -36.06 9.01
CA LYS A 5 -22.16 -36.38 7.85
C LYS A 5 -22.47 -35.50 6.63
N LYS A 6 -21.42 -34.79 6.22
CA LYS A 6 -20.95 -34.62 4.84
C LYS A 6 -21.91 -34.01 3.83
N LEU A 7 -21.77 -32.70 3.67
CA LEU A 7 -21.77 -32.09 2.33
C LEU A 7 -20.36 -31.62 2.01
N SER A 8 -19.99 -31.89 0.78
CA SER A 8 -18.64 -32.03 0.25
C SER A 8 -17.91 -30.72 -0.03
N SER A 9 -16.60 -30.81 0.11
CA SER A 9 -15.55 -29.90 -0.35
C SER A 9 -15.78 -29.34 -1.77
N ALA A 10 -15.90 -28.01 -1.88
CA ALA A 10 -15.65 -27.25 -3.10
C ALA A 10 -15.09 -25.87 -2.72
N SER A 11 -13.85 -25.60 -3.16
CA SER A 11 -13.13 -24.32 -3.13
C SER A 11 -13.24 -23.48 -1.84
N HIS A 12 -12.41 -23.77 -0.85
CA HIS A 12 -12.12 -22.80 0.22
C HIS A 12 -11.45 -21.56 -0.41
N ASN A 13 -12.19 -20.45 -0.46
CA ASN A 13 -11.68 -19.13 -0.81
C ASN A 13 -10.72 -18.67 0.31
N THR A 14 -9.42 -18.91 0.15
CA THR A 14 -8.31 -18.36 0.97
C THR A 14 -8.38 -16.84 1.19
N SER A 15 -9.03 -16.12 0.27
CA SER A 15 -9.32 -14.69 0.44
C SER A 15 -10.25 -14.36 1.61
N ARG A 16 -11.01 -15.33 2.16
CA ARG A 16 -11.74 -15.18 3.44
C ARG A 16 -10.83 -15.42 4.64
N GLU A 17 -9.82 -16.29 4.51
CA GLU A 17 -8.87 -16.62 5.59
C GLU A 17 -7.88 -15.49 5.90
N ASN A 18 -7.80 -14.49 5.02
CA ASN A 18 -6.94 -13.31 5.21
C ASN A 18 -7.68 -12.06 5.73
N LEU A 19 -8.98 -12.14 6.00
CA LEU A 19 -9.76 -11.02 6.55
C LEU A 19 -10.04 -11.25 8.04
N MET A 20 -10.22 -10.17 8.78
CA MET A 20 -10.72 -10.18 10.16
C MET A 20 -11.74 -9.06 10.38
N SER A 21 -12.63 -9.28 11.33
CA SER A 21 -13.61 -8.34 11.84
C SER A 21 -13.02 -7.62 13.05
N CYS A 22 -12.63 -6.35 12.89
CA CYS A 22 -11.91 -5.60 13.92
C CYS A 22 -12.80 -4.51 14.54
N HIS A 23 -13.02 -4.60 15.86
CA HIS A 23 -13.60 -3.51 16.63
C HIS A 23 -12.55 -2.42 16.89
N ARG A 24 -12.99 -1.16 16.82
CA ARG A 24 -12.12 0.01 16.98
C ARG A 24 -12.64 0.95 18.06
N VAL A 25 -11.72 1.57 18.77
CA VAL A 25 -12.00 2.64 19.73
C VAL A 25 -11.16 3.85 19.40
N LEU A 26 -11.81 5.00 19.24
CA LEU A 26 -11.14 6.30 19.15
C LEU A 26 -11.19 6.98 20.50
N VAL A 27 -10.02 7.21 21.10
CA VAL A 27 -9.88 7.96 22.35
C VAL A 27 -9.50 9.39 22.00
N THR A 28 -10.41 10.32 22.28
CA THR A 28 -10.18 11.76 22.12
C THR A 28 -9.85 12.41 23.47
N PRO A 29 -9.43 13.69 23.49
CA PRO A 29 -9.20 14.42 24.74
C PRO A 29 -10.40 14.35 25.70
N SER A 30 -11.63 14.47 25.19
CA SER A 30 -12.85 14.54 26.00
C SER A 30 -13.79 13.34 25.88
N ARG A 31 -13.70 12.53 24.82
CA ARG A 31 -14.66 11.46 24.52
C ARG A 31 -13.97 10.12 24.17
N VAL A 32 -14.79 9.07 24.08
CA VAL A 32 -14.41 7.74 23.60
C VAL A 32 -15.49 7.30 22.62
N TYR A 33 -15.11 7.00 21.38
CA TYR A 33 -16.01 6.53 20.34
C TYR A 33 -15.76 5.04 20.08
N PHE A 34 -16.81 4.23 20.16
CA PHE A 34 -16.78 2.80 19.86
C PHE A 34 -17.29 2.59 18.44
N MET A 35 -16.48 1.92 17.62
CA MET A 35 -16.74 1.76 16.18
C MET A 35 -16.57 0.31 15.73
N GLY A 36 -17.21 0.02 14.60
CA GLY A 36 -17.11 -1.26 13.92
C GLY A 36 -18.09 -2.31 14.45
N PRO A 37 -17.82 -3.59 14.18
CA PRO A 37 -16.56 -4.08 13.61
C PRO A 37 -16.43 -3.76 12.11
N GLU A 38 -15.21 -3.46 11.66
CA GLU A 38 -14.88 -3.27 10.24
C GLU A 38 -14.09 -4.48 9.72
N LEU A 39 -14.30 -4.85 8.45
CA LEU A 39 -13.48 -5.86 7.79
C LEU A 39 -12.16 -5.25 7.33
N GLU A 40 -11.06 -5.95 7.61
CA GLU A 40 -9.72 -5.55 7.18
C GLU A 40 -8.79 -6.75 7.06
N THR A 41 -7.63 -6.53 6.43
CA THR A 41 -6.61 -7.58 6.26
C THR A 41 -6.02 -7.99 7.61
N SER A 42 -6.07 -9.28 7.88
CA SER A 42 -5.65 -9.87 9.14
C SER A 42 -4.12 -10.07 9.23
N ASN A 43 -3.64 -10.32 10.43
CA ASN A 43 -2.24 -10.59 10.76
C ASN A 43 -2.09 -11.96 11.42
N TYR A 44 -0.85 -12.42 11.58
CA TYR A 44 -0.62 -13.76 12.09
C TYR A 44 -1.16 -13.99 13.51
N ILE A 45 -1.04 -13.00 14.40
CA ILE A 45 -1.51 -13.10 15.79
C ILE A 45 -3.01 -13.33 15.85
N VAL A 46 -3.80 -12.44 15.23
CA VAL A 46 -5.27 -12.55 15.26
C VAL A 46 -5.72 -13.86 14.63
N LYS A 47 -5.06 -14.29 13.56
CA LYS A 47 -5.36 -15.56 12.91
C LYS A 47 -5.01 -16.79 13.76
N HIS A 48 -3.90 -16.74 14.51
CA HIS A 48 -3.53 -17.84 15.41
C HIS A 48 -4.53 -17.96 16.56
N TYR A 49 -4.96 -16.82 17.10
CA TYR A 49 -5.97 -16.72 18.17
C TYR A 49 -7.39 -16.45 17.63
N ALA A 50 -7.75 -17.00 16.45
CA ALA A 50 -9.02 -16.70 15.79
C ALA A 50 -10.26 -17.07 16.64
N ALA A 51 -10.14 -18.07 17.52
CA ALA A 51 -11.20 -18.41 18.48
C ALA A 51 -11.53 -17.26 19.45
N TYR A 52 -10.61 -16.30 19.61
CA TYR A 52 -10.72 -15.12 20.47
C TYR A 52 -10.74 -13.82 19.65
N GLU A 53 -11.16 -13.86 18.38
CA GLU A 53 -11.17 -12.67 17.49
C GLU A 53 -11.93 -11.48 18.12
N SER A 54 -13.06 -11.75 18.78
CA SER A 54 -13.88 -10.74 19.48
C SER A 54 -13.23 -10.14 20.74
N ASP A 55 -12.09 -10.67 21.17
CA ASP A 55 -11.30 -10.18 22.30
C ASP A 55 -10.17 -9.24 21.84
N PHE A 56 -9.95 -9.09 20.53
CA PHE A 56 -9.01 -8.09 20.00
C PHE A 56 -9.69 -6.74 19.78
N LEU A 57 -9.02 -5.67 20.19
CA LEU A 57 -9.49 -4.30 20.04
C LEU A 57 -8.38 -3.40 19.50
N ARG A 58 -8.71 -2.58 18.50
CA ARG A 58 -7.80 -1.54 18.02
C ARG A 58 -8.14 -0.20 18.65
N VAL A 59 -7.19 0.38 19.36
CA VAL A 59 -7.37 1.69 20.01
C VAL A 59 -6.52 2.73 19.30
N SER A 60 -7.10 3.87 18.92
CA SER A 60 -6.39 4.99 18.30
C SER A 60 -6.58 6.27 19.11
N PHE A 61 -5.50 7.00 19.34
CA PHE A 61 -5.50 8.27 20.08
C PHE A 61 -5.49 9.44 19.09
N VAL A 62 -6.61 10.16 19.05
CA VAL A 62 -6.91 11.17 18.01
C VAL A 62 -7.45 12.44 18.65
N ASP A 63 -7.46 13.55 17.91
CA ASP A 63 -8.10 14.79 18.35
C ASP A 63 -9.64 14.71 18.20
N GLU A 64 -10.37 15.73 18.63
CA GLU A 64 -11.85 15.74 18.58
C GLU A 64 -12.39 15.69 17.13
N ASP A 65 -11.67 16.26 16.17
CA ASP A 65 -11.97 16.14 14.74
C ASP A 65 -11.45 14.82 14.12
N TRP A 66 -10.96 13.91 14.96
CA TRP A 66 -10.29 12.66 14.64
C TRP A 66 -8.94 12.81 13.92
N SER A 67 -8.40 14.03 13.80
CA SER A 67 -7.05 14.22 13.29
C SER A 67 -5.99 13.74 14.30
N LYS A 68 -4.72 13.80 13.91
CA LYS A 68 -3.61 13.44 14.80
C LYS A 68 -3.49 14.48 15.91
N LEU A 69 -3.39 14.01 17.16
CA LEU A 69 -3.17 14.90 18.31
C LEU A 69 -1.91 15.76 18.11
N PRO A 70 -2.01 17.10 18.19
CA PRO A 70 -0.85 17.97 18.15
C PRO A 70 0.11 17.69 19.30
N SER A 71 1.43 17.83 19.06
CA SER A 71 2.47 17.68 20.08
C SER A 71 2.21 18.57 21.30
N ASP A 72 1.79 19.81 21.02
CA ASP A 72 1.60 20.86 22.02
C ASP A 72 0.38 20.57 22.91
N SER A 73 -0.58 19.75 22.45
CA SER A 73 -1.70 19.28 23.26
C SER A 73 -1.26 18.24 24.31
N LEU A 74 -0.16 17.53 24.07
CA LEU A 74 0.40 16.52 24.97
C LEU A 74 1.47 17.08 25.91
N SER A 75 2.19 18.10 25.44
CA SER A 75 3.35 18.64 26.14
C SER A 75 3.52 20.13 25.86
N THR A 76 3.41 20.98 26.88
CA THR A 76 3.48 22.44 26.77
C THR A 76 4.67 23.02 27.52
N LEU A 77 5.30 24.07 26.99
CA LEU A 77 6.26 24.87 27.76
C LEU A 77 5.49 25.91 28.57
N VAL A 78 5.43 25.74 29.90
CA VAL A 78 4.67 26.62 30.82
C VAL A 78 5.50 27.83 31.27
N GLU A 79 6.84 27.72 31.23
CA GLU A 79 7.77 28.78 31.64
C GLU A 79 8.72 29.16 30.49
N GLN A 80 9.04 30.46 30.37
CA GLN A 80 10.07 30.95 29.45
C GLN A 80 11.42 31.01 30.18
N GLY A 81 12.38 30.20 29.76
CA GLY A 81 13.74 30.20 30.30
C GLY A 81 14.58 29.06 29.71
N PRO A 82 15.92 29.12 29.80
CA PRO A 82 16.82 28.11 29.22
C PRO A 82 16.72 26.72 29.88
N PHE A 83 16.07 26.61 31.04
CA PHE A 83 15.90 25.37 31.81
C PHE A 83 14.44 24.92 31.95
N SER A 84 13.49 25.54 31.23
CA SER A 84 12.08 25.19 31.41
C SER A 84 11.79 23.77 30.94
N LYS A 85 11.30 22.94 31.88
CA LYS A 85 10.93 21.56 31.56
C LYS A 85 9.54 21.56 30.92
N PRO A 86 9.34 20.82 29.82
CA PRO A 86 8.02 20.68 29.23
C PRO A 86 7.06 20.04 30.23
N HIS A 87 5.91 20.70 30.46
CA HIS A 87 4.84 20.21 31.30
C HIS A 87 3.99 19.18 30.53
N ARG A 88 3.79 18.01 31.11
CA ARG A 88 2.91 16.96 30.54
C ARG A 88 1.45 17.26 30.88
N THR A 89 0.60 17.35 29.87
CA THR A 89 -0.80 17.77 30.03
C THR A 89 -1.67 16.64 30.62
N ARG A 90 -2.92 16.98 30.96
CA ARG A 90 -3.93 15.97 31.34
C ARG A 90 -4.25 14.99 30.21
N ILE A 91 -4.11 15.41 28.95
CA ILE A 91 -4.31 14.55 27.77
C ILE A 91 -3.20 13.49 27.73
N HIS A 92 -1.94 13.89 27.93
CA HIS A 92 -0.82 12.95 28.06
C HIS A 92 -1.10 11.89 29.14
N ASN A 93 -1.56 12.32 30.32
CA ASN A 93 -1.86 11.41 31.43
C ASN A 93 -3.05 10.49 31.13
N ARG A 94 -4.07 10.97 30.41
CA ARG A 94 -5.21 10.17 29.96
C ARG A 94 -4.79 9.06 28.99
N ILE A 95 -3.88 9.35 28.06
CA ILE A 95 -3.36 8.33 27.12
C ILE A 95 -2.58 7.26 27.90
N LEU A 96 -1.69 7.68 28.81
CA LEU A 96 -0.94 6.74 29.64
C LEU A 96 -1.85 5.90 30.55
N SER A 97 -2.92 6.47 31.12
CA SER A 97 -3.86 5.70 31.94
C SER A 97 -4.59 4.67 31.09
N VAL A 98 -5.00 5.00 29.86
CA VAL A 98 -5.61 4.01 28.96
C VAL A 98 -4.64 2.87 28.64
N LEU A 99 -3.39 3.17 28.31
CA LEU A 99 -2.37 2.14 28.04
C LEU A 99 -2.09 1.26 29.27
N ARG A 100 -2.03 1.87 30.47
CA ARG A 100 -1.71 1.17 31.72
C ARG A 100 -2.89 0.37 32.28
N ASP A 101 -4.07 0.96 32.28
CA ASP A 101 -5.25 0.44 33.00
C ASP A 101 -6.22 -0.29 32.06
N GLY A 102 -6.11 -0.07 30.75
CA GLY A 102 -6.97 -0.67 29.73
C GLY A 102 -8.29 0.09 29.51
N ILE A 103 -9.19 -0.51 28.73
CA ILE A 103 -10.54 -0.02 28.43
C ILE A 103 -11.55 -1.12 28.77
N THR A 104 -12.60 -0.78 29.52
CA THR A 104 -13.70 -1.71 29.83
C THR A 104 -14.87 -1.46 28.88
N VAL A 105 -15.35 -2.52 28.21
CA VAL A 105 -16.55 -2.50 27.38
C VAL A 105 -17.44 -3.68 27.78
N GLY A 106 -18.59 -3.36 28.38
CA GLY A 106 -19.45 -4.39 28.98
C GLY A 106 -18.70 -5.17 30.05
N GLN A 107 -18.63 -6.49 29.89
CA GLN A 107 -17.92 -7.40 30.81
C GLN A 107 -16.45 -7.60 30.46
N LYS A 108 -16.00 -7.11 29.29
CA LYS A 108 -14.62 -7.30 28.82
C LYS A 108 -13.74 -6.13 29.23
N ARG A 109 -12.55 -6.42 29.76
CA ARG A 109 -11.49 -5.44 30.02
C ARG A 109 -10.34 -5.66 29.04
N PHE A 110 -10.15 -4.72 28.13
CA PHE A 110 -9.11 -4.76 27.11
C PHE A 110 -7.83 -4.12 27.65
N GLU A 111 -6.77 -4.90 27.76
CA GLU A 111 -5.45 -4.46 28.22
C GLU A 111 -4.45 -4.33 27.06
N PHE A 112 -3.39 -3.55 27.25
CA PHE A 112 -2.36 -3.35 26.23
C PHE A 112 -1.75 -4.66 25.75
N LEU A 113 -1.70 -4.85 24.43
CA LEU A 113 -1.06 -6.00 23.80
C LEU A 113 0.29 -5.61 23.17
N ALA A 114 0.26 -4.81 22.09
CA ALA A 114 1.45 -4.36 21.35
C ALA A 114 1.08 -3.28 20.30
N PHE A 115 2.09 -2.76 19.60
CA PHE A 115 1.92 -1.93 18.39
C PHE A 115 3.07 -2.12 17.41
N SER A 116 2.78 -2.10 16.12
CA SER A 116 3.79 -2.03 15.05
C SER A 116 4.28 -0.60 14.81
N ALA A 117 5.38 -0.43 14.07
CA ALA A 117 5.86 0.91 13.67
C ALA A 117 4.83 1.70 12.83
N SER A 118 4.01 1.01 12.03
CA SER A 118 2.92 1.65 11.28
C SER A 118 1.85 2.21 12.22
N GLN A 119 1.50 1.42 13.25
CA GLN A 119 0.50 1.78 14.25
C GLN A 119 1.00 2.88 15.19
N LEU A 120 2.27 2.85 15.57
CA LEU A 120 2.93 3.91 16.34
C LEU A 120 2.81 5.28 15.63
N ARG A 121 3.12 5.34 14.33
CA ARG A 121 2.95 6.58 13.51
C ARG A 121 1.51 7.05 13.42
N ALA A 122 0.56 6.11 13.44
CA ALA A 122 -0.87 6.36 13.42
C ALA A 122 -1.48 6.57 14.83
N ASN A 123 -0.65 6.66 15.88
CA ASN A 123 -1.07 6.77 17.28
C ASN A 123 -2.07 5.67 17.68
N SER A 124 -1.82 4.44 17.26
CA SER A 124 -2.72 3.29 17.51
C SER A 124 -2.00 2.11 18.14
N VAL A 125 -2.76 1.30 18.88
CA VAL A 125 -2.29 0.09 19.57
C VAL A 125 -3.31 -1.05 19.42
N TRP A 126 -2.81 -2.27 19.58
CA TRP A 126 -3.66 -3.42 19.85
C TRP A 126 -3.86 -3.58 21.36
N MET A 127 -5.09 -3.89 21.74
CA MET A 127 -5.47 -4.34 23.07
C MET A 127 -6.18 -5.69 22.98
N PHE A 128 -6.16 -6.45 24.08
CA PHE A 128 -6.77 -7.77 24.17
C PHE A 128 -7.58 -7.91 25.46
N ALA A 129 -8.76 -8.52 25.37
CA ALA A 129 -9.59 -8.83 26.53
C ALA A 129 -9.22 -10.19 27.11
N SER A 130 -8.43 -10.18 28.18
CA SER A 130 -7.96 -11.40 28.86
C SER A 130 -9.11 -12.19 29.49
N ASN A 131 -9.04 -13.51 29.38
CA ASN A 131 -9.99 -14.47 29.93
C ASN A 131 -9.26 -15.65 30.60
N ASP A 132 -10.00 -16.65 31.08
CA ASP A 132 -9.45 -17.78 31.83
C ASP A 132 -8.48 -18.65 31.00
N ASN A 133 -8.57 -18.62 29.67
CA ASN A 133 -7.77 -19.45 28.78
C ASN A 133 -6.58 -18.71 28.16
N VAL A 134 -6.75 -17.43 27.82
CA VAL A 134 -5.75 -16.61 27.14
C VAL A 134 -5.75 -15.21 27.71
N ASN A 135 -4.55 -14.69 27.99
CA ASN A 135 -4.34 -13.31 28.42
C ASN A 135 -3.28 -12.60 27.57
N ALA A 136 -3.21 -11.26 27.61
CA ALA A 136 -2.30 -10.51 26.76
C ALA A 136 -0.81 -10.83 27.01
N GLU A 137 -0.45 -11.22 28.23
CA GLU A 137 0.90 -11.65 28.58
C GLU A 137 1.28 -12.96 27.90
N SER A 138 0.43 -13.98 27.99
CA SER A 138 0.62 -15.28 27.32
C SER A 138 0.74 -15.15 25.81
N ILE A 139 0.01 -14.20 25.19
CA ILE A 139 0.16 -13.91 23.76
C ILE A 139 1.55 -13.32 23.47
N ARG A 140 2.03 -12.36 24.28
CA ARG A 140 3.38 -11.78 24.12
C ARG A 140 4.49 -12.81 24.34
N GLU A 141 4.34 -13.71 25.30
CA GLU A 141 5.29 -14.80 25.54
C GLU A 141 5.35 -15.76 24.35
N TRP A 142 4.18 -16.07 23.76
CA TRP A 142 4.09 -16.90 22.57
C TRP A 142 4.76 -16.27 21.34
N MET A 143 4.71 -14.94 21.21
CA MET A 143 5.35 -14.23 20.08
C MET A 143 6.85 -14.53 19.99
N GLY A 144 7.54 -14.56 21.13
CA GLY A 144 8.98 -14.81 21.21
C GLY A 144 9.61 -14.23 22.47
N ASN A 145 10.92 -14.37 22.60
CA ASN A 145 11.70 -13.87 23.73
C ASN A 145 12.29 -12.49 23.42
N PHE A 146 11.75 -11.47 24.09
CA PHE A 146 12.24 -10.09 24.00
C PHE A 146 13.17 -9.70 25.16
N GLY A 147 13.41 -10.58 26.14
CA GLY A 147 14.15 -10.26 27.37
C GLY A 147 15.62 -9.90 27.14
N LYS A 148 16.20 -10.35 26.01
CA LYS A 148 17.56 -9.98 25.59
C LYS A 148 17.64 -8.56 25.01
N ILE A 149 16.52 -7.96 24.60
CA ILE A 149 16.48 -6.64 23.96
C ILE A 149 16.47 -5.56 25.06
N ARG A 150 17.60 -4.85 25.18
CA ARG A 150 17.80 -3.81 26.20
C ARG A 150 17.36 -2.41 25.79
N SER A 151 16.90 -2.22 24.56
CA SER A 151 16.38 -0.93 24.08
C SER A 151 14.85 -0.95 24.05
N VAL A 152 14.22 0.03 24.68
CA VAL A 152 12.74 0.13 24.77
C VAL A 152 12.10 0.22 23.38
N SER A 153 12.62 1.09 22.52
CA SER A 153 12.13 1.31 21.16
C SER A 153 12.30 0.06 20.28
N MET A 154 13.47 -0.60 20.35
CA MET A 154 13.67 -1.85 19.62
C MET A 154 12.77 -2.96 20.13
N CYS A 155 12.61 -3.10 21.44
CA CYS A 155 11.75 -4.11 22.06
C CYS A 155 10.30 -3.95 21.58
N ALA A 156 9.75 -2.73 21.67
CA ALA A 156 8.42 -2.41 21.16
C ALA A 156 8.28 -2.70 19.65
N ALA A 157 9.27 -2.29 18.84
CA ALA A 157 9.26 -2.52 17.40
C ALA A 157 9.28 -4.01 17.03
N ARG A 158 10.02 -4.85 17.77
CA ARG A 158 10.09 -6.31 17.55
C ARG A 158 8.80 -7.01 17.96
N MET A 159 8.26 -6.65 19.12
CA MET A 159 6.95 -7.14 19.59
C MET A 159 5.84 -6.83 18.57
N GLY A 160 5.85 -5.62 18.00
CA GLY A 160 4.89 -5.19 17.00
C GLY A 160 4.99 -5.86 15.63
N GLN A 161 6.11 -6.53 15.31
CA GLN A 161 6.40 -7.00 13.95
C GLN A 161 5.40 -8.07 13.47
N LEU A 162 4.87 -8.88 14.39
CA LEU A 162 3.92 -9.96 14.10
C LEU A 162 2.48 -9.47 13.83
N PHE A 163 2.20 -8.19 14.09
CA PHE A 163 0.93 -7.55 13.74
C PHE A 163 0.91 -6.96 12.32
N SER A 164 1.97 -7.18 11.55
CA SER A 164 1.97 -6.87 10.12
C SER A 164 0.96 -7.76 9.40
N SER A 165 0.13 -7.17 8.54
CA SER A 165 -0.77 -7.93 7.66
C SER A 165 0.04 -8.94 6.86
N SER A 166 -0.36 -10.21 6.92
CA SER A 166 0.41 -11.33 6.38
C SER A 166 -0.45 -12.56 6.16
N LEU A 167 -0.11 -13.34 5.13
CA LEU A 167 -0.71 -14.63 4.84
C LEU A 167 0.08 -15.74 5.49
N ARG A 168 -0.60 -16.65 6.22
CA ARG A 168 0.02 -17.86 6.77
C ARG A 168 0.19 -18.88 5.65
N THR A 169 1.35 -19.51 5.58
CA THR A 169 1.66 -20.48 4.51
C THR A 169 1.90 -21.88 5.09
N LEU A 170 3.16 -22.25 5.31
CA LEU A 170 3.58 -23.59 5.74
C LEU A 170 4.45 -23.52 6.99
N SER A 171 4.31 -24.52 7.86
CA SER A 171 5.16 -24.66 9.03
C SER A 171 6.49 -25.26 8.58
N VAL A 172 7.60 -24.64 8.95
CA VAL A 172 8.96 -25.07 8.61
C VAL A 172 9.69 -25.34 9.91
N PRO A 173 9.90 -26.60 10.31
CA PRO A 173 10.73 -26.93 11.46
C PRO A 173 12.18 -26.46 11.30
N LEU A 174 12.86 -26.18 12.41
CA LEU A 174 14.22 -25.65 12.41
C LEU A 174 15.25 -26.53 11.68
N HIS A 175 15.07 -27.86 11.64
CA HIS A 175 15.98 -28.76 10.93
C HIS A 175 15.88 -28.69 9.40
N GLU A 176 14.84 -28.02 8.87
CA GLU A 176 14.68 -27.73 7.44
C GLU A 176 15.13 -26.30 7.08
N VAL A 177 15.68 -25.57 8.06
CA VAL A 177 16.21 -24.22 7.90
C VAL A 177 17.72 -24.27 8.06
N ASP A 178 18.43 -23.78 7.05
CA ASP A 178 19.86 -23.59 7.08
C ASP A 178 20.21 -22.15 7.49
N ILE A 179 21.25 -21.97 8.29
CA ILE A 179 21.72 -20.64 8.70
C ILE A 179 23.04 -20.35 7.99
N ILE A 180 22.99 -19.42 7.03
CA ILE A 180 24.12 -19.05 6.18
C ILE A 180 24.73 -17.70 6.62
N PRO A 181 26.04 -17.47 6.44
CA PRO A 181 26.72 -16.27 6.93
C PRO A 181 26.30 -15.01 6.16
N ASP A 182 26.26 -13.83 6.78
CA ASP A 182 26.07 -12.59 6.01
C ASP A 182 27.24 -12.30 5.05
N VAL A 183 26.94 -11.66 3.92
CA VAL A 183 27.96 -11.16 2.97
C VAL A 183 28.36 -9.77 3.41
N GLU A 184 29.57 -9.64 3.94
CA GLU A 184 30.05 -8.41 4.56
C GLU A 184 31.39 -7.96 3.95
N VAL A 185 31.52 -6.67 3.70
CA VAL A 185 32.77 -6.04 3.21
C VAL A 185 33.11 -4.87 4.14
N VAL A 186 34.40 -4.66 4.38
CA VAL A 186 34.90 -3.52 5.16
C VAL A 186 35.59 -2.55 4.21
N THR A 187 35.07 -1.33 4.14
CA THR A 187 35.60 -0.25 3.30
C THR A 187 35.83 0.96 4.20
N ASP A 188 37.03 1.54 4.16
CA ASP A 188 37.42 2.69 5.00
C ASP A 188 37.10 2.53 6.50
N GLY A 189 37.20 1.30 7.01
CA GLY A 189 36.91 0.96 8.40
C GLY A 189 35.42 0.85 8.74
N ILE A 190 34.51 1.04 7.78
CA ILE A 190 33.07 0.82 7.93
C ILE A 190 32.72 -0.58 7.42
N LYS A 191 32.03 -1.36 8.25
CA LYS A 191 31.52 -2.67 7.88
C LYS A 191 30.14 -2.55 7.23
N TYR A 192 30.04 -2.94 5.96
CA TYR A 192 28.78 -2.99 5.23
C TYR A 192 28.32 -4.44 5.04
N CYS A 193 27.03 -4.69 5.24
CA CYS A 193 26.39 -5.97 4.94
C CYS A 193 25.64 -5.86 3.60
N PHE A 194 26.10 -6.58 2.59
CA PHE A 194 25.48 -6.64 1.26
C PHE A 194 24.22 -7.51 1.25
N SER A 195 24.14 -8.46 2.18
CA SER A 195 22.99 -9.36 2.33
C SER A 195 22.01 -8.96 3.42
N ASP A 196 21.99 -7.70 3.86
CA ASP A 196 21.17 -7.27 5.01
C ASP A 196 19.68 -7.51 4.73
N GLY A 197 19.10 -8.48 5.44
CA GLY A 197 17.68 -8.78 5.35
C GLY A 197 17.27 -9.76 4.25
N ILE A 198 18.20 -10.41 3.54
CA ILE A 198 17.85 -11.38 2.49
C ILE A 198 18.42 -12.78 2.75
N GLY A 199 17.59 -13.79 2.47
CA GLY A 199 17.94 -15.21 2.46
C GLY A 199 17.44 -15.92 1.20
N LYS A 200 17.36 -17.25 1.25
CA LYS A 200 17.03 -18.09 0.09
C LYS A 200 15.89 -19.07 0.41
N ILE A 201 15.16 -19.45 -0.63
CA ILE A 201 14.13 -20.50 -0.61
C ILE A 201 14.35 -21.45 -1.78
N SER A 202 14.30 -22.76 -1.54
CA SER A 202 14.39 -23.72 -2.65
C SER A 202 13.20 -23.61 -3.59
N LEU A 203 13.42 -23.88 -4.88
CA LEU A 203 12.36 -23.86 -5.88
C LEU A 203 11.16 -24.75 -5.50
N SER A 204 11.43 -25.97 -5.05
CA SER A 204 10.39 -26.93 -4.66
C SER A 204 9.56 -26.48 -3.46
N PHE A 205 10.12 -25.68 -2.57
CA PHE A 205 9.38 -25.10 -1.45
C PHE A 205 8.66 -23.81 -1.84
N ALA A 206 9.27 -22.97 -2.70
CA ALA A 206 8.64 -21.79 -3.27
C ALA A 206 7.34 -22.13 -4.03
N GLU A 207 7.31 -23.25 -4.76
CA GLU A 207 6.10 -23.77 -5.41
C GLU A 207 4.95 -24.03 -4.41
N GLN A 208 5.27 -24.64 -3.27
CA GLN A 208 4.28 -24.94 -2.24
C GLN A 208 3.77 -23.67 -1.56
N VAL A 209 4.66 -22.70 -1.32
CA VAL A 209 4.33 -21.39 -0.78
C VAL A 209 3.45 -20.61 -1.76
N ALA A 210 3.81 -20.55 -3.04
CA ALA A 210 3.05 -19.87 -4.09
C ALA A 210 1.63 -20.45 -4.21
N LYS A 211 1.48 -21.78 -4.16
CA LYS A 211 0.17 -22.44 -4.15
C LYS A 211 -0.67 -22.08 -2.92
N LYS A 212 -0.04 -21.94 -1.74
CA LYS A 212 -0.73 -21.48 -0.51
C LYS A 212 -1.13 -20.01 -0.55
N CYS A 213 -0.45 -19.21 -1.37
CA CYS A 213 -0.79 -17.83 -1.67
C CYS A 213 -1.78 -17.67 -2.83
N ASP A 214 -2.27 -18.77 -3.42
CA ASP A 214 -3.12 -18.81 -4.62
C ASP A 214 -2.55 -18.05 -5.82
N LEU A 215 -1.23 -18.11 -5.97
CA LEU A 215 -0.54 -17.50 -7.08
C LEU A 215 -0.58 -18.43 -8.30
N THR A 216 -0.74 -17.85 -9.48
CA THR A 216 -0.77 -18.57 -10.76
C THR A 216 0.62 -18.94 -11.27
N HIS A 217 1.66 -18.35 -10.70
CA HIS A 217 3.06 -18.58 -11.02
C HIS A 217 3.89 -18.52 -9.73
N ILE A 218 5.15 -18.97 -9.81
CA ILE A 218 6.10 -18.92 -8.70
C ILE A 218 6.83 -17.57 -8.76
N PRO A 219 6.67 -16.67 -7.78
CA PRO A 219 7.45 -15.45 -7.70
C PRO A 219 8.93 -15.75 -7.46
N SER A 220 9.81 -14.88 -7.92
CA SER A 220 11.26 -14.98 -7.69
C SER A 220 11.67 -14.63 -6.26
N ALA A 221 10.86 -13.88 -5.51
CA ALA A 221 11.13 -13.57 -4.12
C ALA A 221 9.87 -13.38 -3.28
N PHE A 222 9.98 -13.64 -1.97
CA PHE A 222 8.91 -13.43 -1.00
C PHE A 222 9.42 -12.57 0.17
N GLN A 223 8.65 -11.54 0.55
CA GLN A 223 8.89 -10.83 1.81
C GLN A 223 8.18 -11.57 2.95
N ILE A 224 8.92 -11.94 4.00
CA ILE A 224 8.46 -12.89 5.01
C ILE A 224 8.50 -12.38 6.44
N ARG A 225 7.76 -13.08 7.29
CA ARG A 225 7.91 -13.16 8.75
C ARG A 225 7.96 -14.65 9.12
N TYR A 226 9.01 -15.07 9.81
CA TYR A 226 9.19 -16.47 10.21
C TYR A 226 9.85 -16.52 11.59
N GLY A 227 9.07 -16.84 12.63
CA GLY A 227 9.52 -16.69 14.01
C GLY A 227 10.07 -15.28 14.27
N GLY A 228 11.33 -15.21 14.69
CA GLY A 228 12.06 -13.96 14.89
C GLY A 228 12.70 -13.35 13.63
N TYR A 229 12.63 -14.04 12.49
CA TYR A 229 13.23 -13.61 11.24
C TYR A 229 12.31 -12.65 10.46
N LYS A 230 12.92 -11.58 9.93
CA LYS A 230 12.31 -10.59 9.04
C LYS A 230 13.19 -10.41 7.82
N GLY A 231 12.60 -10.47 6.62
CA GLY A 231 13.35 -10.14 5.42
C GLY A 231 12.70 -10.59 4.13
N VAL A 232 13.51 -10.71 3.08
CA VAL A 232 13.18 -11.32 1.80
C VAL A 232 13.84 -12.68 1.68
N ILE A 233 13.19 -13.62 1.02
CA ILE A 233 13.80 -14.88 0.57
C ILE A 233 13.66 -14.98 -0.95
N ALA A 234 14.80 -15.09 -1.64
CA ALA A 234 14.85 -15.24 -3.10
C ALA A 234 14.93 -16.72 -3.48
N VAL A 235 14.32 -17.08 -4.61
CA VAL A 235 14.32 -18.46 -5.10
C VAL A 235 15.72 -18.85 -5.54
N ASP A 236 16.27 -19.90 -4.92
CA ASP A 236 17.50 -20.56 -5.31
C ASP A 236 17.16 -21.94 -5.88
N ARG A 237 17.37 -22.10 -7.20
CA ARG A 237 17.08 -23.33 -7.93
C ARG A 237 18.05 -24.46 -7.61
N THR A 238 19.21 -24.13 -7.05
CA THR A 238 20.27 -25.09 -6.70
C THR A 238 20.15 -25.60 -5.26
N SER A 239 19.42 -24.87 -4.41
CA SER A 239 19.26 -25.24 -3.00
C SER A 239 18.27 -26.40 -2.83
N SER A 240 18.67 -27.39 -2.02
CA SER A 240 17.78 -28.44 -1.53
C SER A 240 17.13 -28.11 -0.18
N GLN A 241 17.63 -27.08 0.52
CA GLN A 241 17.10 -26.65 1.82
C GLN A 241 15.86 -25.80 1.62
N LYS A 242 14.82 -26.00 2.45
CA LYS A 242 13.57 -25.23 2.30
C LYS A 242 13.82 -23.74 2.48
N LEU A 243 14.54 -23.36 3.52
CA LEU A 243 14.93 -21.98 3.79
C LEU A 243 16.42 -21.92 4.13
N SER A 244 17.12 -20.90 3.63
CA SER A 244 18.45 -20.53 4.09
C SER A 244 18.41 -19.08 4.58
N LEU A 245 18.58 -18.84 5.87
CA LEU A 245 18.42 -17.54 6.52
C LEU A 245 19.75 -17.00 7.02
N ARG A 246 19.86 -15.67 7.13
CA ARG A 246 21.07 -14.98 7.60
C ARG A 246 20.89 -14.35 8.98
N GLN A 247 21.99 -14.07 9.67
CA GLN A 247 21.97 -13.48 11.01
C GLN A 247 21.37 -12.07 11.00
N SER A 248 21.63 -11.28 9.96
CA SER A 248 21.02 -9.97 9.74
C SER A 248 19.48 -10.02 9.75
N MET A 249 18.87 -11.15 9.35
CA MET A 249 17.41 -11.32 9.34
C MET A 249 16.82 -11.60 10.72
N LEU A 250 17.58 -12.20 11.65
CA LEU A 250 17.11 -12.58 12.99
C LEU A 250 16.99 -11.36 13.89
N LYS A 251 15.76 -11.02 14.31
CA LYS A 251 15.49 -9.81 15.10
C LYS A 251 15.23 -10.07 16.59
N PHE A 252 14.79 -11.27 16.94
CA PHE A 252 14.57 -11.76 18.32
C PHE A 252 14.45 -13.29 18.31
N ASP A 253 14.55 -13.97 19.44
CA ASP A 253 14.41 -15.44 19.49
C ASP A 253 12.93 -15.84 19.53
N SER A 254 12.52 -16.87 18.79
CA SER A 254 11.15 -17.39 18.81
C SER A 254 11.11 -18.87 18.41
N ASN A 255 10.17 -19.62 19.00
CA ASN A 255 9.91 -21.02 18.66
C ASN A 255 8.82 -21.18 17.58
N VAL A 256 8.26 -20.07 17.09
CA VAL A 256 7.24 -20.08 16.05
C VAL A 256 7.85 -20.49 14.72
N THR A 257 7.34 -21.58 14.15
CA THR A 257 7.80 -22.17 12.88
C THR A 257 6.88 -21.87 11.70
N MET A 258 5.85 -21.03 11.88
CA MET A 258 4.95 -20.66 10.79
C MET A 258 5.61 -19.64 9.86
N LEU A 259 5.78 -19.99 8.58
CA LEU A 259 6.16 -19.04 7.55
C LEU A 259 4.95 -18.18 7.15
N CYS A 260 5.09 -16.87 7.32
CA CYS A 260 4.10 -15.89 6.90
C CYS A 260 4.64 -15.02 5.77
N VAL A 261 3.90 -14.91 4.67
CA VAL A 261 4.25 -14.07 3.51
C VAL A 261 3.50 -12.75 3.61
N THR A 262 4.22 -11.65 3.43
CA THR A 262 3.66 -10.29 3.46
C THR A 262 3.49 -9.72 2.05
N LYS A 263 4.44 -9.98 1.17
CA LYS A 263 4.48 -9.59 -0.25
C LYS A 263 5.32 -10.59 -1.04
N TRP A 264 5.29 -10.48 -2.36
CA TRP A 264 6.15 -11.22 -3.28
C TRP A 264 6.63 -10.32 -4.43
N SER A 265 7.61 -10.78 -5.20
CA SER A 265 8.12 -10.08 -6.39
C SER A 265 7.03 -9.99 -7.47
N GLU A 266 6.76 -8.77 -7.94
CA GLU A 266 5.79 -8.47 -9.01
C GLU A 266 6.26 -7.25 -9.82
N SER A 267 5.88 -7.20 -11.09
CA SER A 267 6.12 -6.05 -11.97
C SER A 267 5.20 -4.88 -11.59
N LEU A 268 5.59 -4.07 -10.59
CA LEU A 268 4.77 -2.96 -10.14
C LEU A 268 4.96 -1.71 -11.02
N PRO A 269 3.88 -1.02 -11.43
CA PRO A 269 3.99 0.19 -12.24
C PRO A 269 4.74 1.29 -11.52
N CYS A 270 5.48 2.07 -12.30
CA CYS A 270 6.40 3.06 -11.81
C CYS A 270 5.83 4.47 -11.96
N TYR A 271 5.97 5.28 -10.91
CA TYR A 271 5.49 6.65 -10.90
C TYR A 271 6.55 7.57 -10.29
N LEU A 272 6.76 8.71 -10.92
CA LEU A 272 7.41 9.83 -10.25
C LEU A 272 6.48 10.36 -9.14
N ASN A 273 7.09 10.96 -8.14
CA ASN A 273 6.41 11.70 -7.07
C ASN A 273 7.14 13.04 -6.84
N ARG A 274 6.66 13.85 -5.90
CA ARG A 274 7.25 15.17 -5.61
C ARG A 274 8.72 15.08 -5.24
N GLU A 275 9.09 14.08 -4.44
CA GLU A 275 10.46 13.83 -4.00
C GLU A 275 11.39 13.51 -5.18
N ILE A 276 11.05 12.50 -5.99
CA ILE A 276 11.86 12.08 -7.14
C ILE A 276 11.97 13.21 -8.18
N VAL A 277 10.86 13.90 -8.50
CA VAL A 277 10.88 15.04 -9.44
C VAL A 277 11.80 16.15 -8.92
N CYS A 278 11.73 16.44 -7.61
CA CYS A 278 12.60 17.44 -6.98
C CYS A 278 14.09 17.07 -7.11
N LEU A 279 14.46 15.81 -6.87
CA LEU A 279 15.84 15.36 -6.98
C LEU A 279 16.32 15.31 -8.43
N LEU A 280 15.54 14.75 -9.35
CA LEU A 280 15.89 14.72 -10.78
C LEU A 280 16.03 16.13 -11.36
N SER A 281 15.16 17.07 -10.97
CA SER A 281 15.29 18.49 -11.35
C SER A 281 16.53 19.15 -10.72
N THR A 282 16.97 18.70 -9.53
CA THR A 282 18.24 19.14 -8.91
C THR A 282 19.46 18.61 -9.67
N LEU A 283 19.37 17.40 -10.20
CA LEU A 283 20.42 16.73 -10.99
C LEU A 283 20.41 17.08 -12.49
N GLY A 284 19.66 18.12 -12.88
CA GLY A 284 19.72 18.71 -14.22
C GLY A 284 18.69 18.21 -15.22
N ILE A 285 17.74 17.34 -14.84
CA ILE A 285 16.61 17.01 -15.73
C ILE A 285 15.73 18.25 -15.89
N LYS A 286 15.48 18.62 -17.15
CA LYS A 286 14.75 19.84 -17.50
C LYS A 286 13.25 19.71 -17.18
N ASP A 287 12.64 20.83 -16.82
CA ASP A 287 11.21 20.91 -16.47
C ASP A 287 10.32 20.38 -17.60
N GLU A 288 10.66 20.66 -18.86
CA GLU A 288 9.87 20.28 -20.03
C GLU A 288 9.71 18.76 -20.18
N VAL A 289 10.66 17.97 -19.64
CA VAL A 289 10.56 16.51 -19.63
C VAL A 289 9.37 16.08 -18.76
N PHE A 290 9.27 16.62 -17.55
CA PHE A 290 8.19 16.28 -16.62
C PHE A 290 6.85 16.83 -17.12
N GLU A 291 6.84 18.05 -17.66
CA GLU A 291 5.64 18.66 -18.24
C GLU A 291 5.10 17.81 -19.41
N ALA A 292 5.97 17.37 -20.34
CA ALA A 292 5.57 16.50 -21.44
C ALA A 292 5.02 15.14 -20.98
N MET A 293 5.61 14.55 -19.94
CA MET A 293 5.14 13.30 -19.37
C MET A 293 3.76 13.45 -18.71
N GLN A 294 3.57 14.50 -17.90
CA GLN A 294 2.27 14.79 -17.30
C GLN A 294 1.21 15.08 -18.36
N ASP A 295 1.54 15.90 -19.37
CA ASP A 295 0.62 16.26 -20.45
C ASP A 295 0.17 15.03 -21.25
N LYS A 296 1.09 14.09 -21.51
CA LYS A 296 0.75 12.81 -22.14
C LYS A 296 -0.25 12.04 -21.28
N GLN A 297 -0.02 11.96 -19.97
CA GLN A 297 -0.92 11.26 -19.05
C GLN A 297 -2.30 11.93 -18.94
N VAL A 298 -2.37 13.26 -18.87
CA VAL A 298 -3.65 14.01 -18.87
C VAL A 298 -4.44 13.73 -20.15
N ARG A 299 -3.78 13.75 -21.32
CA ARG A 299 -4.44 13.42 -22.59
C ARG A 299 -5.00 12.00 -22.63
N LEU A 300 -4.27 11.01 -22.11
CA LEU A 300 -4.77 9.63 -22.02
C LEU A 300 -5.98 9.51 -21.07
N LEU A 301 -5.95 10.21 -19.94
CA LEU A 301 -7.06 10.27 -18.99
C LEU A 301 -8.31 10.93 -19.60
N ASP A 302 -8.14 11.91 -20.49
CA ASP A 302 -9.26 12.51 -21.24
C ASP A 302 -9.78 11.58 -22.33
N GLN A 303 -8.87 10.95 -23.08
CA GLN A 303 -9.20 10.06 -24.20
C GLN A 303 -9.89 8.78 -23.77
N MET A 304 -9.63 8.24 -22.57
CA MET A 304 -10.30 7.02 -22.09
C MET A 304 -11.82 7.16 -21.92
N LEU A 305 -12.37 8.38 -21.95
CA LEU A 305 -13.81 8.59 -21.94
C LEU A 305 -14.47 8.43 -23.33
N ILE A 306 -13.67 8.26 -24.37
CA ILE A 306 -14.12 8.28 -25.78
C ILE A 306 -13.55 7.08 -26.54
N ASP A 307 -12.26 6.79 -26.37
CA ASP A 307 -11.55 5.73 -27.07
C ASP A 307 -11.46 4.46 -26.21
N ARG A 308 -12.03 3.37 -26.74
CA ARG A 308 -12.08 2.05 -26.10
C ARG A 308 -10.71 1.44 -25.84
N GLN A 309 -9.76 1.59 -26.78
CA GLN A 309 -8.43 1.01 -26.62
C GLN A 309 -7.63 1.80 -25.58
N VAL A 310 -7.71 3.13 -25.61
CA VAL A 310 -7.08 3.98 -24.58
C VAL A 310 -7.66 3.68 -23.20
N ALA A 311 -8.97 3.45 -23.10
CA ALA A 311 -9.60 3.06 -21.84
C ALA A 311 -9.07 1.73 -21.30
N LEU A 312 -8.88 0.72 -22.16
CA LEU A 312 -8.26 -0.55 -21.78
C LEU A 312 -6.83 -0.35 -21.26
N ASP A 313 -6.02 0.41 -21.99
CA ASP A 313 -4.61 0.64 -21.64
C ASP A 313 -4.49 1.39 -20.30
N VAL A 314 -5.33 2.40 -20.07
CA VAL A 314 -5.35 3.15 -18.81
C VAL A 314 -5.81 2.26 -17.66
N LEU A 315 -6.89 1.50 -17.82
CA LEU A 315 -7.40 0.60 -16.77
C LEU A 315 -6.42 -0.54 -16.45
N GLU A 316 -5.68 -1.06 -17.44
CA GLU A 316 -4.63 -2.07 -17.23
C GLU A 316 -3.47 -1.52 -16.39
N SER A 317 -3.13 -0.24 -16.57
CA SER A 317 -2.07 0.43 -15.80
C SER A 317 -2.43 0.76 -14.33
N MET A 318 -3.73 0.73 -13.98
CA MET A 318 -4.26 1.10 -12.66
C MET A 318 -4.18 -0.03 -11.63
N VAL A 319 -2.97 -0.34 -11.17
CA VAL A 319 -2.75 -1.37 -10.13
C VAL A 319 -3.47 -1.04 -8.81
N GLY A 320 -4.14 -2.05 -8.23
CA GLY A 320 -4.84 -1.97 -6.95
C GLY A 320 -6.31 -1.54 -7.04
N SER A 321 -6.82 -1.24 -8.24
CA SER A 321 -8.25 -0.99 -8.49
C SER A 321 -8.93 -2.23 -9.08
N ASP A 322 -10.19 -2.52 -8.72
CA ASP A 322 -10.94 -3.60 -9.37
C ASP A 322 -11.54 -3.13 -10.70
N THR A 323 -10.72 -3.09 -11.75
CA THR A 323 -11.09 -2.63 -13.10
C THR A 323 -11.60 -3.76 -14.00
N ARG A 324 -11.63 -5.01 -13.50
CA ARG A 324 -11.88 -6.22 -14.30
C ARG A 324 -13.23 -6.19 -15.02
N THR A 325 -14.28 -5.75 -14.34
CA THR A 325 -15.62 -5.64 -14.93
C THR A 325 -15.62 -4.68 -16.11
N LEU A 326 -15.02 -3.50 -15.96
CA LEU A 326 -14.96 -2.47 -17.00
C LEU A 326 -14.12 -2.94 -18.20
N MET A 327 -12.97 -3.55 -17.95
CA MET A 327 -12.13 -4.13 -19.00
C MET A 327 -12.89 -5.20 -19.79
N LYS A 328 -13.64 -6.09 -19.11
CA LYS A 328 -14.47 -7.10 -19.78
C LYS A 328 -15.55 -6.46 -20.65
N MET A 329 -16.21 -5.41 -20.19
CA MET A 329 -17.22 -4.68 -20.97
C MET A 329 -16.61 -4.09 -22.25
N LEU A 330 -15.50 -3.37 -22.12
CA LEU A 330 -14.78 -2.79 -23.26
C LEU A 330 -14.33 -3.88 -24.25
N LEU A 331 -13.79 -5.01 -23.78
CA LEU A 331 -13.38 -6.13 -24.64
C LEU A 331 -14.55 -6.81 -25.37
N HIS A 332 -15.78 -6.69 -24.86
CA HIS A 332 -16.99 -7.21 -25.50
C HIS A 332 -17.73 -6.13 -26.33
N GLY A 333 -17.03 -5.06 -26.70
CA GLY A 333 -17.52 -4.09 -27.68
C GLY A 333 -18.36 -2.95 -27.12
N TYR A 334 -18.47 -2.81 -25.79
CA TYR A 334 -19.03 -1.59 -25.22
C TYR A 334 -18.09 -0.40 -25.47
N GLU A 335 -18.65 0.70 -25.94
CA GLU A 335 -17.91 1.96 -26.06
C GLU A 335 -17.99 2.75 -24.74
N PRO A 336 -16.92 3.48 -24.35
CA PRO A 336 -16.82 4.17 -23.05
C PRO A 336 -18.04 4.98 -22.60
N SER A 337 -18.74 5.62 -23.55
CA SER A 337 -19.88 6.50 -23.28
C SER A 337 -21.25 5.85 -23.43
N THR A 338 -21.32 4.58 -23.86
CA THR A 338 -22.59 3.92 -24.20
C THR A 338 -23.30 3.33 -23.01
N GLU A 339 -22.57 2.64 -22.14
CA GLU A 339 -23.13 1.99 -20.97
C GLU A 339 -22.98 2.92 -19.73
N PRO A 340 -24.08 3.23 -19.02
CA PRO A 340 -24.09 4.18 -17.91
C PRO A 340 -23.11 3.86 -16.78
N TYR A 341 -23.07 2.62 -16.31
CA TYR A 341 -22.16 2.20 -15.24
C TYR A 341 -20.70 2.34 -15.66
N LEU A 342 -20.35 1.91 -16.88
CA LEU A 342 -19.02 2.04 -17.47
C LEU A 342 -18.60 3.52 -17.57
N SER A 343 -19.47 4.36 -18.11
CA SER A 343 -19.22 5.80 -18.29
C SER A 343 -18.98 6.51 -16.96
N VAL A 344 -19.81 6.23 -15.95
CA VAL A 344 -19.67 6.79 -14.60
C VAL A 344 -18.35 6.34 -13.97
N MET A 345 -18.03 5.05 -14.03
CA MET A 345 -16.80 4.52 -13.44
C MET A 345 -15.54 5.05 -14.16
N LEU A 346 -15.54 5.14 -15.49
CA LEU A 346 -14.43 5.74 -16.24
C LEU A 346 -14.24 7.21 -15.85
N ARG A 347 -15.30 8.00 -15.71
CA ARG A 347 -15.20 9.39 -15.21
C ARG A 347 -14.60 9.45 -13.81
N ALA A 348 -15.02 8.57 -12.90
CA ALA A 348 -14.46 8.49 -11.56
C ALA A 348 -12.96 8.17 -11.57
N TYR A 349 -12.51 7.23 -12.41
CA TYR A 349 -11.09 6.92 -12.59
C TYR A 349 -10.30 8.08 -13.22
N ARG A 350 -10.90 8.82 -14.16
CA ARG A 350 -10.32 10.04 -14.73
C ARG A 350 -10.05 11.08 -13.65
N GLU A 351 -11.09 11.39 -12.89
CA GLU A 351 -11.03 12.37 -11.79
C GLU A 351 -10.00 11.96 -10.74
N TYR A 352 -9.95 10.67 -10.40
CA TYR A 352 -8.95 10.13 -9.50
C TYR A 352 -7.52 10.32 -10.03
N GLY A 353 -7.28 10.00 -11.31
CA GLY A 353 -5.99 10.18 -11.97
C GLY A 353 -5.52 11.63 -11.94
N LEU A 354 -6.42 12.58 -12.27
CA LEU A 354 -6.13 14.02 -12.19
C LEU A 354 -5.87 14.49 -10.75
N SER A 355 -6.61 13.95 -9.78
CA SER A 355 -6.40 14.25 -8.36
C SER A 355 -5.04 13.76 -7.85
N ASP A 356 -4.59 12.57 -8.28
CA ASP A 356 -3.28 12.02 -7.94
C ASP A 356 -2.13 12.83 -8.58
N LEU A 357 -2.29 13.28 -9.82
CA LEU A 357 -1.35 14.23 -10.46
C LEU A 357 -1.24 15.53 -9.65
N ARG A 358 -2.37 16.20 -9.36
CA ARG A 358 -2.42 17.45 -8.61
C ARG A 358 -1.83 17.33 -7.20
N SER A 359 -2.29 16.34 -6.45
CA SER A 359 -2.04 16.26 -5.00
C SER A 359 -0.75 15.49 -4.62
N LYS A 360 -0.21 14.67 -5.53
CA LYS A 360 0.97 13.82 -5.27
C LYS A 360 2.05 13.91 -6.35
N CYS A 361 1.82 14.62 -7.45
CA CYS A 361 2.72 14.63 -8.62
C CYS A 361 2.96 13.20 -9.14
N ARG A 362 1.91 12.37 -9.17
CA ARG A 362 2.00 10.94 -9.50
C ARG A 362 2.06 10.71 -11.02
N ILE A 363 3.19 11.03 -11.63
CA ILE A 363 3.39 10.94 -13.09
C ILE A 363 3.84 9.53 -13.46
N PHE A 364 3.12 8.86 -14.35
CA PHE A 364 3.42 7.50 -14.79
C PHE A 364 4.72 7.44 -15.62
N VAL A 365 5.55 6.42 -15.37
CA VAL A 365 6.79 6.15 -16.10
C VAL A 365 6.66 4.80 -16.81
N PRO A 366 6.34 4.76 -18.11
CA PRO A 366 6.17 3.51 -18.85
C PRO A 366 7.44 2.63 -18.85
N GLN A 367 8.60 3.25 -19.07
CA GLN A 367 9.91 2.61 -19.08
C GLN A 367 10.54 2.54 -17.67
N GLY A 368 9.75 2.06 -16.72
CA GLY A 368 10.21 1.87 -15.35
C GLY A 368 9.33 0.91 -14.57
N ARG A 369 9.88 0.37 -13.48
CA ARG A 369 9.19 -0.49 -12.51
C ARG A 369 9.57 -0.16 -11.09
N VAL A 370 8.71 -0.54 -10.16
CA VAL A 370 9.05 -0.61 -8.74
C VAL A 370 9.28 -2.09 -8.41
N LEU A 371 10.48 -2.42 -7.97
CA LEU A 371 10.95 -3.80 -7.85
C LEU A 371 11.44 -4.11 -6.44
N ILE A 372 11.23 -5.33 -5.98
CA ILE A 372 11.84 -5.80 -4.72
C ILE A 372 13.35 -6.01 -4.92
N GLY A 373 14.16 -5.63 -3.93
CA GLY A 373 15.59 -5.86 -3.96
C GLY A 373 15.94 -7.34 -3.75
N CYS A 374 16.89 -7.84 -4.53
CA CYS A 374 17.49 -9.17 -4.40
C CYS A 374 19.01 -9.07 -4.45
N LEU A 375 19.69 -10.13 -3.99
CA LEU A 375 21.14 -10.24 -3.97
C LEU A 375 21.60 -11.19 -5.06
N ASP A 376 22.67 -10.82 -5.76
CA ASP A 376 23.41 -11.74 -6.61
C ASP A 376 24.23 -12.72 -5.76
N GLU A 377 23.66 -13.91 -5.52
CA GLU A 377 24.35 -15.00 -4.80
C GLU A 377 25.53 -15.60 -5.60
N SER A 378 25.61 -15.35 -6.91
CA SER A 378 26.69 -15.88 -7.77
C SER A 378 27.96 -15.01 -7.75
N GLY A 379 27.84 -13.73 -7.39
CA GLY A 379 28.95 -12.77 -7.38
C GLY A 379 29.45 -12.37 -8.78
N THR A 380 28.60 -12.52 -9.80
CA THR A 380 28.89 -12.16 -11.19
C THR A 380 28.78 -10.66 -11.43
N LEU A 381 27.84 -9.97 -10.79
CA LEU A 381 27.64 -8.53 -10.95
C LEU A 381 28.76 -7.74 -10.27
N ASP A 382 29.42 -6.86 -11.03
CA ASP A 382 30.40 -5.91 -10.49
C ASP A 382 29.74 -4.71 -9.82
N TYR A 383 30.54 -3.97 -9.05
CA TYR A 383 30.09 -2.74 -8.43
C TYR A 383 29.65 -1.72 -9.50
N GLY A 384 28.48 -1.12 -9.31
CA GLY A 384 27.84 -0.24 -10.30
C GLY A 384 26.88 -0.96 -11.26
N GLN A 385 26.85 -2.29 -11.25
CA GLN A 385 25.97 -3.09 -12.11
C GLN A 385 24.72 -3.57 -11.38
N VAL A 386 23.65 -3.82 -12.15
CA VAL A 386 22.43 -4.50 -11.67
C VAL A 386 21.91 -5.46 -12.73
N TYR A 387 21.10 -6.43 -12.32
CA TYR A 387 20.30 -7.24 -13.25
C TYR A 387 18.82 -7.00 -13.01
N ILE A 388 18.09 -6.72 -14.10
CA ILE A 388 16.66 -6.43 -14.08
C ILE A 388 16.00 -7.18 -15.23
N ARG A 389 15.13 -8.13 -14.88
CA ARG A 389 14.24 -8.82 -15.82
C ARG A 389 12.81 -8.63 -15.36
N VAL A 390 11.95 -8.14 -16.25
CA VAL A 390 10.61 -7.68 -15.90
C VAL A 390 9.56 -8.26 -16.83
N THR A 391 8.41 -8.59 -16.26
CA THR A 391 7.20 -8.95 -16.99
C THR A 391 6.57 -7.70 -17.60
N MET A 392 6.21 -7.77 -18.88
CA MET A 392 5.64 -6.68 -19.66
C MET A 392 4.25 -7.06 -20.19
N THR A 393 3.35 -6.08 -20.32
CA THR A 393 2.06 -6.29 -20.99
C THR A 393 2.24 -6.42 -22.51
N LYS A 394 1.20 -6.88 -23.21
CA LYS A 394 1.23 -6.98 -24.68
C LYS A 394 1.46 -5.61 -25.34
N ALA A 395 0.85 -4.56 -24.80
CA ALA A 395 1.01 -3.20 -25.31
C ALA A 395 2.47 -2.72 -25.13
N GLU A 396 3.08 -2.98 -23.98
CA GLU A 396 4.46 -2.59 -23.69
C GLU A 396 5.49 -3.32 -24.57
N LEU A 397 5.21 -4.58 -24.94
CA LEU A 397 6.06 -5.35 -25.85
C LEU A 397 6.03 -4.82 -27.30
N GLN A 398 4.94 -4.17 -27.70
CA GLN A 398 4.79 -3.55 -29.03
C GLN A 398 5.54 -2.22 -29.13
N ASP A 399 5.59 -1.43 -28.05
CA ASP A 399 6.31 -0.15 -27.95
C ASP A 399 7.74 -0.31 -27.38
N ARG A 400 8.34 -1.49 -27.54
CA ARG A 400 9.64 -1.78 -26.92
C ARG A 400 10.75 -0.91 -27.55
N GLY A 401 11.48 -0.18 -26.70
CA GLY A 401 12.68 0.55 -27.11
C GLY A 401 13.88 -0.38 -27.38
N SER A 402 14.97 0.17 -27.92
CA SER A 402 16.19 -0.59 -28.27
C SER A 402 16.98 -1.14 -27.06
N SER A 403 16.75 -0.61 -25.86
CA SER A 403 17.46 -0.99 -24.62
C SER A 403 16.90 -2.24 -23.93
N LEU A 404 16.12 -3.05 -24.66
CA LEU A 404 15.33 -4.15 -24.13
C LEU A 404 15.60 -5.43 -24.93
N GLN A 405 16.06 -6.48 -24.25
CA GLN A 405 16.24 -7.80 -24.86
C GLN A 405 15.05 -8.70 -24.52
N LEU A 406 14.31 -9.11 -25.55
CA LEU A 406 13.17 -10.02 -25.42
C LEU A 406 13.66 -11.44 -25.11
N ASN A 407 13.10 -12.07 -24.08
CA ASN A 407 13.41 -13.46 -23.78
C ASN A 407 12.63 -14.45 -24.66
N PRO A 408 13.13 -15.68 -24.80
CA PRO A 408 12.44 -16.75 -25.53
C PRO A 408 11.03 -17.07 -25.02
N ASP A 409 10.70 -16.71 -23.77
CA ASP A 409 9.38 -16.92 -23.17
C ASP A 409 8.28 -15.98 -23.74
N GLY A 410 8.67 -14.95 -24.49
CA GLY A 410 7.76 -13.99 -25.12
C GLY A 410 6.98 -13.10 -24.14
N LYS A 411 7.32 -13.11 -22.85
CA LYS A 411 6.58 -12.40 -21.78
C LYS A 411 7.46 -11.50 -20.92
N THR A 412 8.75 -11.78 -20.87
CA THR A 412 9.70 -11.03 -20.06
C THR A 412 10.77 -10.36 -20.90
N VAL A 413 11.32 -9.28 -20.36
CA VAL A 413 12.34 -8.48 -21.01
C VAL A 413 13.47 -8.20 -20.03
N ILE A 414 14.71 -8.32 -20.51
CA ILE A 414 15.91 -7.92 -19.77
C ILE A 414 16.22 -6.47 -20.11
N VAL A 415 16.41 -5.65 -19.08
CA VAL A 415 16.77 -4.24 -19.22
C VAL A 415 18.28 -4.12 -19.38
N LEU A 416 18.72 -3.33 -20.37
CA LEU A 416 20.13 -3.12 -20.68
C LEU A 416 20.51 -1.64 -20.65
N GLY A 417 21.74 -1.36 -20.22
CA GLY A 417 22.33 -0.03 -20.20
C GLY A 417 21.97 0.76 -18.95
N LYS A 418 22.12 2.09 -19.04
CA LYS A 418 21.97 2.96 -17.87
C LYS A 418 20.53 2.96 -17.34
N VAL A 419 20.42 2.82 -16.02
CA VAL A 419 19.16 2.86 -15.27
C VAL A 419 19.26 3.80 -14.08
N VAL A 420 18.19 4.55 -13.84
CA VAL A 420 18.02 5.34 -12.62
C VAL A 420 17.40 4.46 -11.55
N VAL A 421 18.05 4.36 -10.39
CA VAL A 421 17.58 3.58 -9.24
C VAL A 421 17.49 4.48 -8.01
N THR A 422 16.38 4.37 -7.27
CA THR A 422 16.22 5.05 -5.98
C THR A 422 15.19 4.34 -5.10
N LYS A 423 15.09 4.74 -3.84
CA LYS A 423 14.09 4.25 -2.88
C LYS A 423 13.31 5.41 -2.29
N ASN A 424 11.99 5.29 -2.24
CA ASN A 424 11.16 6.25 -1.53
C ASN A 424 11.06 5.92 -0.03
N PRO A 425 11.01 6.93 0.85
CA PRO A 425 11.24 8.36 0.58
C PRO A 425 12.72 8.70 0.34
N CYS A 426 13.00 9.54 -0.67
CA CYS A 426 14.34 10.05 -1.03
C CYS A 426 14.41 11.58 -0.88
N LEU A 427 15.47 12.09 -0.27
CA LEU A 427 15.62 13.53 -0.02
C LEU A 427 17.01 14.05 -0.39
N HIS A 428 18.06 13.23 -0.28
CA HIS A 428 19.39 13.67 -0.64
C HIS A 428 19.59 13.49 -2.16
N PRO A 429 20.21 14.45 -2.88
CA PRO A 429 20.45 14.29 -4.32
C PRO A 429 21.18 12.99 -4.70
N GLY A 430 22.11 12.55 -3.85
CA GLY A 430 22.83 11.27 -4.01
C GLY A 430 22.00 10.01 -3.81
N ASP A 431 20.72 10.13 -3.40
CA ASP A 431 19.78 8.99 -3.29
C ASP A 431 19.30 8.50 -4.65
N ILE A 432 19.49 9.31 -5.70
CA ILE A 432 19.30 8.92 -7.09
C ILE A 432 20.61 8.34 -7.59
N ARG A 433 20.63 7.03 -7.86
CA ARG A 433 21.78 6.33 -8.41
C ARG A 433 21.58 6.10 -9.90
N VAL A 434 22.67 6.22 -10.67
CA VAL A 434 22.71 5.77 -12.06
C VAL A 434 23.59 4.54 -12.10
N LEU A 435 22.99 3.39 -12.40
CA LEU A 435 23.64 2.08 -12.44
C LEU A 435 23.58 1.53 -13.86
N ASP A 436 24.41 0.53 -14.17
CA ASP A 436 24.42 -0.13 -15.47
C ASP A 436 23.71 -1.50 -15.37
N ALA A 437 22.55 -1.61 -16.02
CA ALA A 437 21.82 -2.86 -16.13
C ALA A 437 22.47 -3.76 -17.19
N ILE A 438 22.82 -4.98 -16.81
CA ILE A 438 23.51 -5.95 -17.68
C ILE A 438 22.72 -7.25 -17.81
N CYS A 439 22.98 -7.99 -18.90
CA CYS A 439 22.52 -9.36 -19.05
C CYS A 439 23.64 -10.32 -18.69
N ASP A 440 23.42 -11.13 -17.65
CA ASP A 440 24.31 -12.23 -17.26
C ASP A 440 23.61 -13.59 -17.48
N PRO A 441 24.23 -14.54 -18.20
CA PRO A 441 23.63 -15.85 -18.46
C PRO A 441 23.31 -16.64 -17.18
N GLY A 442 24.15 -16.57 -16.15
CA GLY A 442 23.92 -17.26 -14.88
C GLY A 442 22.69 -16.73 -14.15
N LEU A 443 22.48 -15.42 -14.15
CA LEU A 443 21.28 -14.80 -13.58
C LEU A 443 20.02 -15.06 -14.42
N VAL A 444 20.16 -15.21 -15.74
CA VAL A 444 19.06 -15.66 -16.62
C VAL A 444 18.65 -17.09 -16.26
N ASP A 445 19.61 -17.99 -16.05
CA ASP A 445 19.40 -19.39 -15.68
C ASP A 445 18.83 -19.54 -14.26
N ALA A 446 19.24 -18.65 -13.33
CA ALA A 446 18.65 -18.53 -12.00
C ALA A 446 17.15 -18.18 -12.07
N GLY A 447 16.70 -17.55 -13.16
CA GLY A 447 15.29 -17.31 -13.45
C GLY A 447 14.65 -16.28 -12.52
N LEU A 448 15.43 -15.30 -12.08
CA LEU A 448 14.94 -14.16 -11.31
C LEU A 448 14.23 -13.18 -12.25
N VAL A 449 12.99 -12.83 -11.90
CA VAL A 449 12.06 -11.98 -12.66
C VAL A 449 11.31 -11.09 -11.67
N ASP A 450 10.97 -9.88 -12.09
CA ASP A 450 10.18 -8.91 -11.32
C ASP A 450 10.83 -8.52 -9.98
N CYS A 451 12.16 -8.53 -9.97
CA CYS A 451 13.03 -8.02 -8.93
C CYS A 451 14.23 -7.28 -9.54
N ILE A 452 14.91 -6.47 -8.72
CA ILE A 452 16.20 -5.88 -9.07
C ILE A 452 17.28 -6.63 -8.28
N VAL A 453 18.26 -7.18 -8.98
CA VAL A 453 19.36 -7.94 -8.38
C VAL A 453 20.58 -7.05 -8.26
N PHE A 454 21.07 -6.90 -7.03
CA PHE A 454 22.24 -6.08 -6.68
C PHE A 454 23.49 -6.94 -6.49
N PRO A 455 24.69 -6.39 -6.74
CA PRO A 455 25.95 -7.10 -6.58
C PRO A 455 26.20 -7.39 -5.11
N ASN A 456 26.94 -8.47 -4.83
CA ASN A 456 27.35 -8.86 -3.48
C ASN A 456 28.77 -8.38 -3.10
N LYS A 457 29.39 -7.58 -3.98
CA LYS A 457 30.76 -7.08 -3.87
C LYS A 457 30.83 -5.61 -4.24
N GLY A 458 31.89 -4.95 -3.77
CA GLY A 458 32.14 -3.52 -4.00
C GLY A 458 32.37 -2.76 -2.70
N GLU A 459 32.39 -1.43 -2.80
CA GLU A 459 32.73 -0.55 -1.68
C GLU A 459 31.57 -0.35 -0.69
N ARG A 460 30.33 -0.26 -1.19
CA ARG A 460 29.14 0.02 -0.39
C ARG A 460 27.89 -0.56 -1.07
N PRO A 461 26.97 -1.27 -0.39
CA PRO A 461 25.79 -1.83 -1.04
C PRO A 461 24.92 -0.76 -1.72
N HIS A 462 24.57 -0.92 -3.00
CA HIS A 462 23.65 -0.01 -3.71
C HIS A 462 22.29 0.17 -3.01
N PRO A 463 21.68 -0.86 -2.37
CA PRO A 463 20.56 -0.67 -1.46
C PRO A 463 20.78 0.45 -0.44
N ASN A 464 21.95 0.45 0.22
CA ASN A 464 22.30 1.43 1.23
C ASN A 464 22.58 2.82 0.65
N GLU A 465 23.11 2.89 -0.58
CA GLU A 465 23.26 4.16 -1.31
C GLU A 465 21.90 4.80 -1.66
N CYS A 466 20.85 3.98 -1.82
CA CYS A 466 19.49 4.43 -2.14
C CYS A 466 18.69 4.71 -0.86
N SER A 467 18.89 5.89 -0.26
CA SER A 467 18.17 6.33 0.95
C SER A 467 18.31 5.37 2.15
N GLY A 468 19.50 4.79 2.34
CA GLY A 468 19.80 3.89 3.44
C GLY A 468 18.99 2.59 3.41
N GLY A 469 18.66 2.10 2.21
CA GLY A 469 17.88 0.89 2.04
C GLY A 469 18.62 -0.41 2.36
N ASP A 470 17.84 -1.48 2.44
CA ASP A 470 18.30 -2.85 2.68
C ASP A 470 17.54 -3.84 1.78
N LEU A 471 17.70 -5.15 2.01
CA LEU A 471 17.01 -6.20 1.27
C LEU A 471 15.93 -6.88 2.14
N ASP A 472 15.38 -6.19 3.16
CA ASP A 472 14.36 -6.73 4.07
C ASP A 472 12.91 -6.60 3.55
N GLY A 473 12.81 -6.09 2.31
CA GLY A 473 11.59 -5.91 1.52
C GLY A 473 11.38 -4.47 1.08
N ASP A 474 12.45 -3.66 1.06
CA ASP A 474 12.47 -2.38 0.38
C ASP A 474 12.14 -2.54 -1.12
N LEU A 475 11.45 -1.54 -1.65
CA LEU A 475 11.04 -1.46 -3.04
C LEU A 475 11.80 -0.33 -3.72
N TYR A 476 12.42 -0.64 -4.85
CA TYR A 476 13.29 0.25 -5.61
C TYR A 476 12.57 0.74 -6.86
N PHE A 477 12.48 2.05 -7.02
CA PHE A 477 12.15 2.68 -8.29
C PHE A 477 13.33 2.42 -9.24
N ALA A 478 13.08 1.80 -10.38
CA ALA A 478 14.05 1.58 -11.44
C ALA A 478 13.47 2.06 -12.78
N SER A 479 14.17 2.96 -13.46
CA SER A 479 13.74 3.53 -14.75
C SER A 479 14.88 3.49 -15.76
N TRP A 480 14.63 2.88 -16.92
CA TRP A 480 15.54 2.89 -18.08
C TRP A 480 15.14 3.92 -19.14
N ASN A 481 14.19 4.81 -18.79
CA ASN A 481 13.83 5.94 -19.62
C ASN A 481 15.00 6.91 -19.76
N GLN A 482 15.56 7.01 -20.97
CA GLN A 482 16.76 7.81 -21.25
C GLN A 482 16.58 9.30 -20.92
N VAL A 483 15.36 9.84 -21.04
CA VAL A 483 15.12 11.26 -20.69
C VAL A 483 15.09 11.54 -19.20
N LEU A 484 15.04 10.50 -18.36
CA LEU A 484 15.09 10.60 -16.91
C LEU A 484 16.48 10.32 -16.32
N ILE A 485 17.46 9.90 -17.14
CA ILE A 485 18.83 9.63 -16.69
C ILE A 485 19.55 10.98 -16.55
N PRO A 486 19.91 11.40 -15.33
CA PRO A 486 20.58 12.67 -15.13
C PRO A 486 22.01 12.63 -15.67
N SER A 487 22.49 13.77 -16.18
CA SER A 487 23.88 13.93 -16.60
C SER A 487 24.83 14.14 -15.42
N GLU A 488 24.30 14.55 -14.27
CA GLU A 488 25.04 14.76 -13.03
C GLU A 488 24.57 13.78 -11.96
N THR A 489 25.48 13.37 -11.08
CA THR A 489 25.17 12.55 -9.91
C THR A 489 25.93 13.09 -8.71
N ASP A 490 25.31 13.05 -7.54
CA ASP A 490 25.96 13.38 -6.28
C ASP A 490 26.35 12.10 -5.52
N ALA A 491 27.33 12.20 -4.62
CA ALA A 491 27.70 11.10 -3.74
C ALA A 491 26.53 10.75 -2.79
N PRO A 492 26.28 9.46 -2.52
CA PRO A 492 25.21 9.04 -1.62
C PRO A 492 25.49 9.54 -0.20
N MET A 493 24.43 9.94 0.51
CA MET A 493 24.55 10.39 1.90
C MET A 493 25.07 9.26 2.79
N ASP A 494 25.74 9.59 3.89
CA ASP A 494 26.04 8.61 4.92
C ASP A 494 24.77 8.29 5.74
N TYR A 495 24.45 7.00 5.80
CA TYR A 495 23.27 6.46 6.48
C TYR A 495 23.62 5.70 7.77
N ILE A 496 24.80 5.94 8.38
CA ILE A 496 25.15 5.33 9.66
C ILE A 496 24.08 5.66 10.72
N GLY A 497 23.35 4.63 11.14
CA GLY A 497 22.30 4.72 12.14
C GLY A 497 22.84 5.11 13.51
N ARG A 498 22.05 5.89 14.27
CA ARG A 498 22.39 6.20 15.66
C ARG A 498 22.24 4.95 16.53
N ARG A 499 23.18 4.77 17.45
CA ARG A 499 23.10 3.69 18.45
C ARG A 499 21.85 3.88 19.31
N ALA A 500 21.07 2.81 19.43
CA ALA A 500 19.91 2.79 20.31
C ALA A 500 20.35 2.97 21.76
N ARG A 501 19.54 3.69 22.55
CA ARG A 501 19.77 3.79 24.00
C ARG A 501 19.53 2.43 24.66
N LEU A 502 20.55 1.90 25.32
CA LEU A 502 20.49 0.64 26.04
C LEU A 502 20.13 0.90 27.51
N MET A 503 19.28 0.04 28.05
CA MET A 503 18.97 -0.06 29.48
C MET A 503 19.90 -1.10 30.13
N ASP A 504 20.13 -0.95 31.43
CA ASP A 504 20.85 -1.90 32.27
C ASP A 504 19.96 -3.07 32.76
N HIS A 505 18.65 -3.01 32.51
CA HIS A 505 17.66 -3.98 32.94
C HIS A 505 16.78 -4.48 31.78
N THR A 506 15.84 -5.38 32.08
CA THR A 506 14.88 -5.88 31.08
C THR A 506 13.78 -4.85 30.88
N VAL A 507 13.53 -4.49 29.62
CA VAL A 507 12.51 -3.49 29.25
C VAL A 507 11.15 -3.88 29.82
N THR A 508 10.49 -2.93 30.47
CA THR A 508 9.16 -3.10 31.07
C THR A 508 8.04 -2.56 30.18
N LEU A 509 6.82 -3.07 30.33
CA LEU A 509 5.64 -2.52 29.61
C LEU A 509 5.39 -1.04 29.94
N LYS A 510 5.65 -0.62 31.19
CA LYS A 510 5.51 0.79 31.60
C LYS A 510 6.42 1.71 30.78
N GLU A 511 7.63 1.27 30.47
CA GLU A 511 8.56 2.02 29.62
C GLU A 511 8.11 2.02 28.15
N ILE A 512 7.55 0.91 27.66
CA ILE A 512 6.96 0.85 26.31
C ILE A 512 5.76 1.80 26.19
N HIS A 513 4.90 1.88 27.20
CA HIS A 513 3.77 2.82 27.23
C HIS A 513 4.26 4.26 27.21
N LYS A 514 5.29 4.57 28.02
CA LYS A 514 5.90 5.90 28.04
C LYS A 514 6.53 6.24 26.70
N TYR A 515 7.27 5.30 26.10
CA TYR A 515 7.87 5.46 24.79
C TYR A 515 6.83 5.76 23.70
N PHE A 516 5.68 5.08 23.72
CA PHE A 516 4.59 5.35 22.78
C PHE A 516 4.13 6.81 22.84
N VAL A 517 3.91 7.35 24.04
CA VAL A 517 3.47 8.75 24.21
C VAL A 517 4.59 9.74 23.92
N ASP A 518 5.83 9.43 24.30
CA ASP A 518 7.01 10.24 23.97
C ASP A 518 7.22 10.29 22.44
N TYR A 519 6.94 9.20 21.72
CA TYR A 519 6.95 9.20 20.26
C TYR A 519 5.91 10.16 19.67
N MET A 520 4.68 10.13 20.19
CA MET A 520 3.59 11.03 19.73
C MET A 520 3.96 12.51 19.85
N ILE A 521 4.74 12.88 20.88
CA ILE A 521 5.21 14.25 21.10
C ILE A 521 6.31 14.65 20.09
N ASN A 522 7.18 13.71 19.73
CA ASN A 522 8.43 14.00 19.01
C ASN A 522 8.44 13.51 17.54
N ASP A 523 7.30 13.06 17.00
CA ASP A 523 7.20 12.63 15.60
C ASP A 523 7.24 13.84 14.64
N THR A 524 8.44 14.14 14.13
CA THR A 524 8.72 15.26 13.23
C THR A 524 8.86 14.86 11.76
N LEU A 525 8.71 13.57 11.42
CA LEU A 525 9.03 13.02 10.09
C LEU A 525 8.31 13.76 8.96
N GLY A 526 6.99 13.92 9.07
CA GLY A 526 6.18 14.62 8.05
C GLY A 526 6.49 16.12 7.96
N ALA A 527 6.86 16.75 9.07
CA ALA A 527 7.23 18.17 9.10
C ALA A 527 8.58 18.40 8.40
N ILE A 528 9.56 17.52 8.63
CA ILE A 528 10.87 17.55 7.97
C ILE A 528 10.73 17.33 6.46
N SER A 529 9.98 16.31 6.03
CA SER A 529 9.71 16.04 4.61
C SER A 529 9.03 17.23 3.93
N THR A 530 8.02 17.84 4.59
CA THR A 530 7.37 19.05 4.07
C THR A 530 8.37 20.20 3.95
N ALA A 531 9.17 20.47 4.99
CA ALA A 531 10.16 21.55 4.98
C ALA A 531 11.19 21.37 3.85
N HIS A 532 11.64 20.14 3.63
CA HIS A 532 12.57 19.81 2.56
C HIS A 532 12.03 20.23 1.19
N LEU A 533 10.79 19.84 0.86
CA LEU A 533 10.14 20.24 -0.40
C LEU A 533 9.98 21.76 -0.52
N VAL A 534 9.68 22.47 0.58
CA VAL A 534 9.56 23.94 0.55
C VAL A 534 10.90 24.60 0.23
N TYR A 535 11.99 24.18 0.89
CA TYR A 535 13.30 24.80 0.64
C TYR A 535 13.88 24.37 -0.70
N ALA A 536 13.66 23.14 -1.14
CA ALA A 536 14.15 22.69 -2.43
C ALA A 536 13.43 23.38 -3.60
N ASP A 537 12.18 23.83 -3.41
CA ASP A 537 11.47 24.66 -4.38
C ASP A 537 11.95 26.12 -4.39
N ARG A 538 12.27 26.67 -3.21
CA ARG A 538 12.56 28.10 -3.02
C ARG A 538 14.03 28.47 -3.27
N GLU A 539 14.96 27.60 -2.89
CA GLU A 539 16.39 27.90 -2.91
C GLU A 539 16.98 27.62 -4.31
N PRO A 540 17.88 28.48 -4.84
CA PRO A 540 18.46 28.28 -6.18
C PRO A 540 19.21 26.95 -6.34
N ALA A 541 19.87 26.48 -5.27
CA ALA A 541 20.58 25.20 -5.25
C ALA A 541 19.63 23.99 -5.07
N LYS A 542 18.31 24.21 -4.98
CA LYS A 542 17.29 23.17 -4.81
C LYS A 542 17.63 22.21 -3.66
N ALA A 543 17.61 20.90 -3.89
CA ALA A 543 17.92 19.89 -2.87
C ALA A 543 19.42 19.87 -2.46
N ARG A 544 20.32 20.52 -3.22
CA ARG A 544 21.73 20.75 -2.81
C ARG A 544 21.89 21.90 -1.82
N SER A 545 20.82 22.64 -1.49
CA SER A 545 20.92 23.72 -0.51
C SER A 545 21.34 23.19 0.87
N PRO A 546 22.13 23.94 1.65
CA PRO A 546 22.56 23.49 2.98
C PRO A 546 21.39 23.13 3.92
N LYS A 547 20.26 23.83 3.79
CA LYS A 547 19.03 23.53 4.54
C LYS A 547 18.45 22.17 4.14
N CYS A 548 18.38 21.88 2.84
CA CYS A 548 17.89 20.59 2.34
C CYS A 548 18.78 19.43 2.77
N LEU A 549 20.11 19.57 2.67
CA LEU A 549 21.05 18.55 3.13
C LEU A 549 20.94 18.29 4.64
N GLN A 550 20.77 19.34 5.45
CA GLN A 550 20.50 19.20 6.88
C GLN A 550 19.16 18.51 7.14
N LEU A 551 18.12 18.84 6.38
CA LEU A 551 16.80 18.21 6.48
C LEU A 551 16.82 16.73 6.04
N ALA A 552 17.62 16.37 5.04
CA ALA A 552 17.82 14.98 4.63
C ALA A 552 18.45 14.13 5.76
N ASN A 553 19.47 14.67 6.43
CA ASN A 553 20.05 14.04 7.63
C ASN A 553 19.04 13.87 8.77
N LEU A 554 18.28 14.94 9.08
CA LEU A 554 17.22 14.88 10.09
C LEU A 554 16.10 13.90 9.72
N HIS A 555 15.78 13.79 8.43
CA HIS A 555 14.77 12.85 7.93
C HIS A 555 15.21 11.41 8.15
N SER A 556 16.47 11.08 7.82
CA SER A 556 17.05 9.75 8.11
C SER A 556 16.93 9.41 9.60
N MET A 557 17.29 10.35 10.47
CA MET A 557 17.13 10.18 11.92
C MET A 557 15.67 9.97 12.34
N ALA A 558 14.72 10.70 11.73
CA ALA A 558 13.29 10.60 12.05
C ALA A 558 12.68 9.27 11.60
N VAL A 559 13.14 8.69 10.48
CA VAL A 559 12.71 7.36 10.01
C VAL A 559 13.09 6.29 11.04
N ASP A 560 14.31 6.39 11.57
CA ASP A 560 14.84 5.45 12.56
C ASP A 560 14.32 5.66 13.97
N PHE A 561 13.66 6.79 14.27
CA PHE A 561 13.17 7.11 15.62
C PHE A 561 12.31 5.98 16.24
N ALA A 562 11.49 5.31 15.41
CA ALA A 562 10.65 4.19 15.83
C ALA A 562 11.45 2.97 16.37
N LYS A 563 12.74 2.85 15.98
CA LYS A 563 13.62 1.74 16.38
C LYS A 563 14.75 2.22 17.31
N SER A 564 15.32 3.40 17.06
CA SER A 564 16.44 3.97 17.80
C SER A 564 16.02 4.62 19.12
N GLY A 565 14.78 5.13 19.19
CA GLY A 565 14.28 5.90 20.34
C GLY A 565 14.86 7.30 20.45
N ALA A 566 15.66 7.75 19.48
CA ALA A 566 16.24 9.08 19.43
C ALA A 566 15.43 10.00 18.48
N PRO A 567 14.77 11.06 18.98
CA PRO A 567 13.98 11.95 18.14
C PRO A 567 14.86 12.84 17.26
N ALA A 568 14.35 13.20 16.09
CA ALA A 568 14.96 14.21 15.23
C ALA A 568 14.38 15.59 15.58
N GLU A 569 15.18 16.42 16.25
CA GLU A 569 14.78 17.78 16.61
C GLU A 569 15.01 18.72 15.43
N MET A 570 13.92 19.23 14.84
CA MET A 570 14.00 20.18 13.74
C MET A 570 14.26 21.61 14.27
N PRO A 571 15.41 22.22 13.94
CA PRO A 571 15.75 23.59 14.33
C PRO A 571 14.73 24.63 13.85
N ARG A 572 14.58 25.74 14.59
CA ARG A 572 13.60 26.78 14.26
C ARG A 572 13.83 27.44 12.89
N ASN A 573 15.09 27.62 12.50
CA ASN A 573 15.47 28.19 11.19
C ASN A 573 15.12 27.25 10.00
N LEU A 574 14.93 25.95 10.26
CA LEU A 574 14.46 24.99 9.26
C LEU A 574 12.93 24.86 9.21
N ARG A 575 12.18 25.64 9.99
CA ARG A 575 10.71 25.63 9.93
C ARG A 575 10.21 26.65 8.89
N PRO A 576 9.54 26.22 7.81
CA PRO A 576 9.01 27.15 6.83
C PRO A 576 7.93 28.06 7.42
N ARG A 577 7.90 29.31 6.96
CA ARG A 577 6.85 30.29 7.31
C ARG A 577 5.78 30.43 6.22
N GLU A 578 6.18 30.17 4.99
CA GLU A 578 5.35 30.22 3.79
C GLU A 578 5.49 28.90 3.04
N TYR A 579 4.44 28.49 2.33
CA TYR A 579 4.39 27.23 1.61
C TYR A 579 4.11 27.47 0.11
N PRO A 580 4.64 26.64 -0.81
CA PRO A 580 4.34 26.79 -2.21
C PRO A 580 2.88 26.43 -2.52
N ASP A 581 2.32 27.05 -3.55
CA ASP A 581 0.94 26.89 -4.02
C ASP A 581 0.54 25.43 -4.26
N PHE A 582 1.44 24.60 -4.79
CA PHE A 582 1.19 23.17 -5.02
C PHE A 582 0.95 22.33 -3.74
N MET A 583 1.21 22.87 -2.55
CA MET A 583 0.94 22.18 -1.28
C MET A 583 -0.47 22.41 -0.73
N GLU A 584 -1.23 23.36 -1.29
CA GLU A 584 -2.65 23.58 -0.93
C GLU A 584 -2.88 23.83 0.58
N ARG A 585 -1.95 24.54 1.23
CA ARG A 585 -2.02 24.85 2.67
C ARG A 585 -2.93 26.07 2.90
N GLY A 586 -4.25 25.89 2.73
CA GLY A 586 -5.23 26.99 2.71
C GLY A 586 -5.14 28.00 3.86
N GLU A 587 -4.94 27.56 5.10
CA GLU A 587 -4.84 28.44 6.28
C GLU A 587 -3.46 29.08 6.48
N ARG A 588 -2.46 28.73 5.65
CA ARG A 588 -1.07 29.22 5.79
C ARG A 588 -0.75 30.22 4.68
N PHE A 589 0.23 31.08 4.95
CA PHE A 589 0.79 31.96 3.90
C PHE A 589 1.37 31.10 2.77
N THR A 590 0.99 31.43 1.54
CA THR A 590 1.43 30.72 0.35
C THR A 590 2.14 31.62 -0.64
N TYR A 591 3.06 31.05 -1.42
CA TYR A 591 3.72 31.72 -2.55
C TYR A 591 3.55 30.89 -3.83
N ARG A 592 3.56 31.56 -4.99
CA ARG A 592 3.51 30.88 -6.29
C ARG A 592 4.88 30.26 -6.58
N SER A 593 4.97 28.93 -6.59
CA SER A 593 6.21 28.22 -6.92
C SER A 593 6.63 28.50 -8.36
N THR A 594 7.88 28.86 -8.59
CA THR A 594 8.46 29.02 -9.93
C THR A 594 9.08 27.73 -10.47
N GLY A 595 9.28 26.74 -9.60
CA GLY A 595 9.84 25.43 -9.94
C GLY A 595 8.85 24.50 -10.66
N VAL A 596 9.39 23.36 -11.11
CA VAL A 596 8.64 22.35 -11.87
C VAL A 596 7.39 21.85 -11.15
N LEU A 597 7.44 21.65 -9.84
CA LEU A 597 6.29 21.16 -9.06
C LEU A 597 5.12 22.16 -9.11
N GLY A 598 5.41 23.46 -9.03
CA GLY A 598 4.41 24.51 -9.20
C GLY A 598 3.82 24.54 -10.61
N LYS A 599 4.66 24.39 -11.65
CA LYS A 599 4.21 24.33 -13.05
C LYS A 599 3.26 23.16 -13.29
N LEU A 600 3.69 21.96 -12.89
CA LEU A 600 2.91 20.72 -13.00
C LEU A 600 1.58 20.83 -12.27
N TYR A 601 1.58 21.29 -11.01
CA TYR A 601 0.35 21.51 -10.24
C TYR A 601 -0.63 22.44 -10.96
N ARG A 602 -0.16 23.60 -11.40
CA ARG A 602 -0.99 24.59 -12.10
C ARG A 602 -1.54 24.04 -13.42
N ALA A 603 -0.74 23.28 -14.17
CA ALA A 603 -1.19 22.62 -15.39
C ALA A 603 -2.34 21.62 -15.16
N THR A 604 -2.54 21.10 -13.94
CA THR A 604 -3.72 20.27 -13.61
C THR A 604 -4.99 21.08 -13.29
N ILE A 605 -4.85 22.37 -12.95
CA ILE A 605 -5.97 23.25 -12.57
C ILE A 605 -6.59 23.90 -13.81
N TYR A 606 -5.75 24.47 -14.68
CA TYR A 606 -6.20 25.27 -15.82
C TYR A 606 -7.04 24.51 -16.87
N PRO A 607 -6.95 23.18 -17.05
CA PRO A 607 -7.86 22.42 -17.93
C PRO A 607 -9.26 22.13 -17.34
N THR A 608 -9.48 22.34 -16.03
CA THR A 608 -10.74 21.91 -15.35
C THR A 608 -11.86 22.96 -15.33
N GLY A 609 -11.80 23.95 -16.22
CA GLY A 609 -12.87 24.96 -16.39
C GLY A 609 -14.18 24.42 -17.00
N LYS A 610 -14.18 23.19 -17.54
CA LYS A 610 -15.42 22.48 -17.85
C LYS A 610 -15.79 21.64 -16.63
N LYS A 611 -16.60 22.20 -15.73
CA LYS A 611 -17.56 21.38 -14.99
C LYS A 611 -18.36 20.64 -16.07
N SER A 612 -18.03 19.39 -16.34
CA SER A 612 -18.96 18.52 -17.06
C SER A 612 -20.18 18.47 -16.15
N HIS A 613 -21.20 19.26 -16.47
CA HIS A 613 -22.51 19.03 -15.92
C HIS A 613 -22.79 17.55 -16.16
N GLU A 614 -22.92 16.80 -15.07
CA GLU A 614 -23.49 15.46 -15.15
C GLU A 614 -24.78 15.60 -15.94
N PRO A 615 -24.98 14.80 -17.01
CA PRO A 615 -26.34 14.58 -17.46
C PRO A 615 -27.07 14.03 -16.25
N LEU A 616 -27.98 14.81 -15.67
CA LEU A 616 -28.91 14.33 -14.66
C LEU A 616 -29.53 13.07 -15.25
N TRP A 617 -29.32 11.92 -14.61
CA TRP A 617 -29.90 10.66 -15.04
C TRP A 617 -31.42 10.83 -15.11
N SER A 618 -31.95 10.95 -16.33
CA SER A 618 -33.37 11.15 -16.59
C SER A 618 -33.99 9.85 -17.08
N GLU A 619 -35.32 9.77 -17.05
CA GLU A 619 -36.05 8.66 -17.66
C GLU A 619 -35.70 8.51 -19.15
N GLU A 620 -35.40 9.62 -19.84
CA GLU A 620 -34.97 9.61 -21.24
C GLU A 620 -33.60 8.95 -21.41
N ILE A 621 -32.64 9.23 -20.53
CA ILE A 621 -31.34 8.56 -20.56
C ILE A 621 -31.51 7.07 -20.26
N ALA A 622 -32.35 6.71 -19.28
CA ALA A 622 -32.66 5.31 -18.98
C ALA A 622 -33.28 4.56 -20.18
N ARG A 623 -34.22 5.20 -20.90
CA ARG A 623 -34.79 4.66 -22.14
C ARG A 623 -33.72 4.48 -23.22
N SER A 624 -32.86 5.48 -23.41
CA SER A 624 -31.81 5.45 -24.44
C SER A 624 -30.66 4.49 -24.14
N SER A 625 -30.44 4.17 -22.87
CA SER A 625 -29.34 3.30 -22.41
C SER A 625 -29.78 1.87 -22.14
N TYR A 626 -31.07 1.55 -22.26
CA TYR A 626 -31.57 0.19 -22.09
C TYR A 626 -31.12 -0.66 -23.28
N ASP A 627 -30.44 -1.76 -22.99
CA ASP A 627 -29.89 -2.69 -23.96
C ASP A 627 -30.83 -3.90 -24.10
N PRO A 628 -31.70 -3.93 -25.13
CA PRO A 628 -32.61 -5.05 -25.34
C PRO A 628 -31.85 -6.34 -25.69
N ASP A 629 -30.57 -6.28 -26.05
CA ASP A 629 -29.76 -7.48 -26.31
C ASP A 629 -29.46 -8.28 -25.05
N LEU A 630 -29.65 -7.69 -23.87
CA LEU A 630 -29.51 -8.37 -22.59
C LEU A 630 -30.79 -9.08 -22.14
N GLU A 631 -31.88 -9.00 -22.90
CA GLU A 631 -33.11 -9.76 -22.63
C GLU A 631 -32.96 -11.24 -23.04
N VAL A 632 -33.46 -12.15 -22.21
CA VAL A 632 -33.46 -13.59 -22.52
C VAL A 632 -34.86 -14.13 -22.32
N GLN A 633 -35.41 -14.86 -23.30
CA GLN A 633 -36.76 -15.43 -23.20
C GLN A 633 -36.98 -16.18 -21.87
N GLY A 634 -38.02 -15.79 -21.13
CA GLY A 634 -38.36 -16.34 -19.82
C GLY A 634 -37.64 -15.66 -18.65
N PHE A 635 -37.07 -14.47 -18.84
CA PHE A 635 -36.52 -13.67 -17.74
C PHE A 635 -37.64 -13.10 -16.85
N GLU A 636 -38.84 -12.96 -17.39
CA GLU A 636 -40.02 -12.41 -16.73
C GLU A 636 -40.39 -13.22 -15.48
N ASP A 637 -40.17 -14.54 -15.51
CA ASP A 637 -40.39 -15.47 -14.40
C ASP A 637 -39.53 -15.14 -13.16
N PHE A 638 -38.46 -14.36 -13.34
CA PHE A 638 -37.49 -14.02 -12.29
C PHE A 638 -37.56 -12.56 -11.84
N LEU A 639 -38.47 -11.74 -12.38
CA LEU A 639 -38.53 -10.31 -12.10
C LEU A 639 -38.77 -9.99 -10.61
N GLU A 640 -39.68 -10.70 -9.95
CA GLU A 640 -40.00 -10.47 -8.55
C GLU A 640 -38.78 -10.76 -7.64
N VAL A 641 -38.11 -11.88 -7.89
CA VAL A 641 -36.91 -12.30 -7.16
C VAL A 641 -35.74 -11.35 -7.44
N ALA A 642 -35.57 -10.90 -8.68
CA ALA A 642 -34.54 -9.95 -9.08
C ALA A 642 -34.74 -8.58 -8.40
N ASP A 643 -35.98 -8.09 -8.36
CA ASP A 643 -36.32 -6.81 -7.73
C ASP A 643 -36.11 -6.86 -6.21
N ASP A 644 -36.40 -8.00 -5.57
CA ASP A 644 -36.10 -8.21 -4.16
C ASP A 644 -34.59 -8.15 -3.86
N TYR A 645 -33.77 -8.86 -4.63
CA TYR A 645 -32.30 -8.79 -4.46
C TYR A 645 -31.73 -7.42 -4.78
N LYS A 646 -32.30 -6.70 -5.76
CA LYS A 646 -31.92 -5.32 -6.04
C LYS A 646 -32.19 -4.44 -4.81
N ARG A 647 -33.36 -4.57 -4.16
CA ARG A 647 -33.67 -3.84 -2.91
C ARG A 647 -32.69 -4.20 -1.79
N GLN A 648 -32.43 -5.48 -1.55
CA GLN A 648 -31.48 -5.92 -0.54
C GLN A 648 -30.06 -5.38 -0.79
N TYR A 649 -29.61 -5.41 -2.05
CA TYR A 649 -28.33 -4.82 -2.44
C TYR A 649 -28.31 -3.31 -2.18
N ALA A 650 -29.38 -2.63 -2.56
CA ALA A 650 -29.51 -1.19 -2.38
C ALA A 650 -29.47 -0.77 -0.91
N GLU A 651 -30.17 -1.48 -0.04
CA GLU A 651 -30.14 -1.23 1.41
C GLU A 651 -28.74 -1.43 1.99
N LYS A 652 -28.06 -2.54 1.64
CA LYS A 652 -26.73 -2.83 2.15
C LYS A 652 -25.66 -1.87 1.63
N LEU A 653 -25.70 -1.50 0.35
CA LEU A 653 -24.76 -0.54 -0.21
C LEU A 653 -25.01 0.87 0.35
N SER A 654 -26.28 1.28 0.51
CA SER A 654 -26.64 2.55 1.15
C SER A 654 -26.15 2.62 2.60
N PHE A 655 -26.23 1.50 3.34
CA PHE A 655 -25.65 1.42 4.68
C PHE A 655 -24.14 1.67 4.65
N LEU A 656 -23.40 1.04 3.72
CA LEU A 656 -21.95 1.28 3.57
C LEU A 656 -21.65 2.72 3.18
N MET A 657 -22.41 3.31 2.26
CA MET A 657 -22.26 4.70 1.85
C MET A 657 -22.44 5.65 3.04
N ASN A 658 -23.52 5.48 3.81
CA ASN A 658 -23.77 6.26 5.01
C ASN A 658 -22.68 6.08 6.08
N TYR A 659 -22.20 4.84 6.26
CA TYR A 659 -21.15 4.51 7.23
C TYR A 659 -19.82 5.19 6.90
N TYR A 660 -19.42 5.21 5.63
CA TYR A 660 -18.16 5.80 5.17
C TYR A 660 -18.28 7.26 4.70
N GLY A 661 -19.48 7.83 4.66
CA GLY A 661 -19.75 9.20 4.23
C GLY A 661 -19.68 9.42 2.71
N SER A 662 -19.87 8.38 1.91
CA SER A 662 -19.88 8.45 0.45
C SER A 662 -21.21 8.98 -0.07
N GLN A 663 -21.17 9.87 -1.08
CA GLN A 663 -22.35 10.55 -1.62
C GLN A 663 -22.90 9.88 -2.90
N SER A 664 -22.08 9.10 -3.60
CA SER A 664 -22.44 8.48 -4.88
C SER A 664 -21.92 7.05 -5.00
N GLU A 665 -22.52 6.26 -5.89
CA GLU A 665 -22.16 4.85 -6.06
C GLU A 665 -20.70 4.66 -6.51
N ASP A 666 -20.19 5.50 -7.41
CA ASP A 666 -18.81 5.42 -7.89
C ASP A 666 -17.78 5.72 -6.80
N GLU A 667 -18.08 6.63 -5.87
CA GLU A 667 -17.21 6.91 -4.73
C GLU A 667 -17.04 5.68 -3.84
N ILE A 668 -18.13 4.99 -3.49
CA ILE A 668 -18.07 3.80 -2.64
C ILE A 668 -17.44 2.62 -3.38
N LEU A 669 -17.72 2.44 -4.67
CA LEU A 669 -17.15 1.34 -5.47
C LEU A 669 -15.65 1.50 -5.71
N THR A 670 -15.16 2.72 -5.91
CA THR A 670 -13.72 3.00 -6.09
C THR A 670 -12.98 3.32 -4.78
N GLY A 671 -13.72 3.60 -3.69
CA GLY A 671 -13.21 4.12 -2.42
C GLY A 671 -12.66 5.55 -2.49
N ASN A 672 -12.94 6.30 -3.57
CA ASN A 672 -12.40 7.63 -3.82
C ASN A 672 -13.41 8.73 -3.48
N LEU A 673 -13.59 9.01 -2.19
CA LEU A 673 -14.46 10.09 -1.72
C LEU A 673 -14.05 11.47 -2.27
N ARG A 674 -15.01 12.22 -2.85
CA ARG A 674 -14.80 13.60 -3.31
C ARG A 674 -14.85 14.57 -2.14
N ASP A 675 -15.88 14.46 -1.31
CA ASP A 675 -15.94 15.20 -0.05
C ASP A 675 -15.32 14.38 1.08
N ARG A 676 -14.36 14.96 1.77
CA ARG A 676 -13.56 14.28 2.80
C ARG A 676 -13.57 15.12 4.06
N SER A 677 -13.86 14.47 5.19
CA SER A 677 -13.65 15.06 6.51
C SER A 677 -12.22 15.60 6.65
N ILE A 678 -12.07 16.73 7.36
CA ILE A 678 -10.81 17.47 7.48
C ILE A 678 -9.63 16.57 7.92
N TYR A 679 -9.87 15.60 8.82
CA TYR A 679 -8.81 14.69 9.27
C TYR A 679 -8.27 13.78 8.16
N LEU A 680 -9.11 13.38 7.19
CA LEU A 680 -8.71 12.56 6.05
C LEU A 680 -7.96 13.38 4.99
N VAL A 681 -8.28 14.68 4.89
CA VAL A 681 -7.52 15.62 4.05
C VAL A 681 -6.12 15.83 4.63
N LYS A 682 -6.02 16.00 5.95
CA LYS A 682 -4.74 16.20 6.66
C LYS A 682 -3.88 14.93 6.73
N ASP A 683 -4.49 13.76 6.90
CA ASP A 683 -3.80 12.47 7.01
C ASP A 683 -4.08 11.56 5.81
N LYS A 684 -3.27 11.74 4.76
CA LYS A 684 -3.36 10.95 3.52
C LYS A 684 -3.17 9.45 3.75
N LYS A 685 -2.41 9.04 4.78
CA LYS A 685 -2.18 7.62 5.08
C LYS A 685 -3.45 6.99 5.65
N ARG A 686 -4.06 7.65 6.63
CA ARG A 686 -5.33 7.19 7.23
C ARG A 686 -6.46 7.13 6.21
N TYR A 687 -6.49 8.06 5.25
CA TYR A 687 -7.41 7.98 4.11
C TYR A 687 -7.16 6.75 3.24
N GLY A 688 -5.90 6.42 2.93
CA GLY A 688 -5.54 5.18 2.23
C GLY A 688 -6.03 3.93 2.96
N GLU A 689 -5.78 3.84 4.27
CA GLU A 689 -6.27 2.72 5.09
C GLU A 689 -7.81 2.63 5.13
N MET A 690 -8.51 3.76 5.08
CA MET A 690 -9.98 3.79 5.00
C MET A 690 -10.49 3.35 3.63
N LYS A 691 -9.83 3.80 2.55
CA LYS A 691 -10.11 3.35 1.19
C LYS A 691 -9.99 1.83 1.08
N ASP A 692 -8.94 1.24 1.66
CA ASP A 692 -8.77 -0.22 1.68
C ASP A 692 -9.95 -0.92 2.37
N ARG A 693 -10.44 -0.40 3.49
CA ARG A 693 -11.61 -0.95 4.20
C ARG A 693 -12.91 -0.82 3.41
N ILE A 694 -13.11 0.31 2.73
CA ILE A 694 -14.25 0.51 1.81
C ILE A 694 -14.23 -0.57 0.74
N LEU A 695 -13.10 -0.76 0.04
CA LEU A 695 -12.96 -1.74 -1.03
C LEU A 695 -13.17 -3.18 -0.54
N ILE A 696 -12.66 -3.52 0.65
CA ILE A 696 -12.90 -4.82 1.28
C ILE A 696 -14.39 -5.03 1.59
N ALA A 697 -15.06 -4.02 2.15
CA ALA A 697 -16.48 -4.09 2.50
C ALA A 697 -17.37 -4.27 1.26
N VAL A 698 -17.13 -3.48 0.21
CA VAL A 698 -17.84 -3.61 -1.08
C VAL A 698 -17.61 -4.97 -1.71
N LYS A 699 -16.36 -5.45 -1.75
CA LYS A 699 -16.04 -6.78 -2.27
C LYS A 699 -16.69 -7.90 -1.46
N SER A 700 -16.83 -7.73 -0.15
CA SER A 700 -17.57 -8.65 0.71
C SER A 700 -19.06 -8.68 0.36
N LEU A 701 -19.67 -7.51 0.13
CA LEU A 701 -21.07 -7.40 -0.32
C LEU A 701 -21.26 -8.04 -1.69
N HIS A 702 -20.40 -7.76 -2.68
CA HIS A 702 -20.49 -8.36 -4.02
C HIS A 702 -20.42 -9.89 -3.96
N ARG A 703 -19.58 -10.47 -3.09
CA ARG A 703 -19.54 -11.92 -2.86
C ARG A 703 -20.83 -12.46 -2.26
N GLU A 704 -21.45 -11.73 -1.35
CA GLU A 704 -22.75 -12.10 -0.79
C GLU A 704 -23.83 -12.13 -1.90
N VAL A 705 -23.86 -11.09 -2.73
CA VAL A 705 -24.75 -11.02 -3.90
C VAL A 705 -24.48 -12.15 -4.89
N GLU A 706 -23.22 -12.54 -5.11
CA GLU A 706 -22.88 -13.70 -5.94
C GLU A 706 -23.46 -15.01 -5.40
N VAL A 707 -23.56 -15.16 -4.07
CA VAL A 707 -24.17 -16.31 -3.40
C VAL A 707 -25.68 -16.27 -3.56
N TRP A 708 -26.32 -15.11 -3.39
CA TRP A 708 -27.75 -14.92 -3.66
C TRP A 708 -28.09 -15.47 -5.05
N PHE A 709 -27.42 -14.94 -6.08
CA PHE A 709 -27.63 -15.37 -7.47
C PHE A 709 -27.53 -16.88 -7.69
N LYS A 710 -26.49 -17.53 -7.13
CA LYS A 710 -26.27 -18.98 -7.27
C LYS A 710 -27.31 -19.82 -6.52
N SER A 711 -27.90 -19.27 -5.45
CA SER A 711 -28.90 -19.97 -4.65
C SER A 711 -30.31 -19.88 -5.24
N SER A 712 -30.58 -18.91 -6.10
CA SER A 712 -31.92 -18.61 -6.59
C SER A 712 -32.37 -19.47 -7.77
N CYS A 713 -31.45 -19.98 -8.57
CA CYS A 713 -31.76 -20.76 -9.77
C CYS A 713 -30.60 -21.71 -10.14
N LYS A 714 -30.85 -22.66 -11.04
CA LYS A 714 -29.79 -23.58 -11.52
C LYS A 714 -28.98 -22.91 -12.63
N GLU A 715 -27.78 -23.42 -12.88
CA GLU A 715 -26.86 -22.87 -13.89
C GLU A 715 -27.48 -22.63 -15.29
N PRO A 716 -28.35 -23.51 -15.83
CA PRO A 716 -29.02 -23.25 -17.12
C PRO A 716 -29.96 -22.03 -17.13
N GLU A 717 -30.41 -21.59 -15.95
CA GLU A 717 -31.33 -20.45 -15.77
C GLU A 717 -30.58 -19.15 -15.46
N PHE A 718 -29.25 -19.20 -15.25
CA PHE A 718 -28.43 -18.01 -14.98
C PHE A 718 -28.61 -16.89 -16.01
N PRO A 719 -28.71 -17.16 -17.32
CA PRO A 719 -28.95 -16.10 -18.30
C PRO A 719 -30.28 -15.37 -18.07
N ARG A 720 -31.35 -16.10 -17.74
CA ARG A 720 -32.69 -15.52 -17.47
C ARG A 720 -32.67 -14.67 -16.19
N MET A 721 -32.04 -15.18 -15.13
CA MET A 721 -31.90 -14.42 -13.88
C MET A 721 -31.04 -13.17 -14.06
N ALA A 722 -29.89 -13.26 -14.74
CA ALA A 722 -29.03 -12.10 -15.01
C ALA A 722 -29.75 -11.06 -15.87
N SER A 723 -30.50 -11.51 -16.86
CA SER A 723 -31.38 -10.67 -17.68
C SER A 723 -32.43 -9.94 -16.83
N ALA A 724 -33.10 -10.65 -15.91
CA ALA A 724 -34.04 -10.05 -14.97
C ALA A 724 -33.37 -9.00 -14.07
N TRP A 725 -32.16 -9.28 -13.54
CA TRP A 725 -31.39 -8.31 -12.74
C TRP A 725 -31.07 -7.04 -13.53
N TYR A 726 -30.68 -7.19 -14.80
CA TYR A 726 -30.46 -6.05 -15.70
C TYR A 726 -31.77 -5.28 -15.92
N HIS A 727 -32.87 -5.98 -16.24
CA HIS A 727 -34.17 -5.37 -16.50
C HIS A 727 -34.68 -4.55 -15.31
N VAL A 728 -34.74 -5.12 -14.10
CA VAL A 728 -35.21 -4.38 -12.91
C VAL A 728 -34.30 -3.20 -12.54
N THR A 729 -33.05 -3.18 -13.02
CA THR A 729 -32.11 -2.08 -12.75
C THR A 729 -32.21 -0.96 -13.78
N TYR A 730 -32.25 -1.31 -15.06
CA TYR A 730 -32.11 -0.34 -16.16
C TYR A 730 -33.46 0.06 -16.77
N HIS A 731 -34.43 -0.85 -16.82
CA HIS A 731 -35.68 -0.63 -17.54
C HIS A 731 -36.46 0.58 -16.97
N PRO A 732 -37.07 1.44 -17.81
CA PRO A 732 -37.79 2.64 -17.38
C PRO A 732 -38.92 2.36 -16.38
N ASN A 733 -39.60 1.22 -16.51
CA ASN A 733 -40.70 0.84 -15.61
C ASN A 733 -40.25 0.63 -14.15
N TYR A 734 -38.96 0.42 -13.91
CA TYR A 734 -38.37 0.21 -12.59
C TYR A 734 -37.51 1.41 -12.14
N TYR A 735 -37.85 2.61 -12.63
CA TYR A 735 -37.15 3.84 -12.28
C TYR A 735 -37.24 4.18 -10.79
N SER A 736 -36.08 4.46 -10.18
CA SER A 736 -35.93 4.93 -8.79
C SER A 736 -34.89 6.05 -8.75
N SER A 737 -35.03 6.97 -7.80
CA SER A 737 -34.09 8.09 -7.60
C SER A 737 -32.72 7.64 -7.07
N THR A 738 -32.68 6.56 -6.29
CA THR A 738 -31.45 5.85 -5.91
C THR A 738 -31.27 4.66 -6.85
N ARG A 739 -30.37 4.78 -7.84
CA ARG A 739 -29.98 3.65 -8.69
C ARG A 739 -28.56 3.22 -8.37
N PHE A 740 -28.44 1.94 -8.03
CA PHE A 740 -27.17 1.25 -7.93
C PHE A 740 -26.96 0.44 -9.21
N LEU A 741 -26.37 1.12 -10.20
CA LEU A 741 -26.17 0.61 -11.56
C LEU A 741 -25.22 -0.59 -11.60
N SER A 742 -24.39 -0.76 -10.59
CA SER A 742 -23.43 -1.86 -10.49
C SER A 742 -24.06 -3.22 -10.18
N PHE A 743 -25.30 -3.27 -9.66
CA PHE A 743 -25.96 -4.50 -9.22
C PHE A 743 -25.93 -5.65 -10.26
N PRO A 744 -26.45 -5.47 -11.50
CA PRO A 744 -26.43 -6.55 -12.49
C PRO A 744 -25.00 -6.86 -12.97
N TRP A 745 -24.11 -5.86 -12.99
CA TRP A 745 -22.72 -6.02 -13.42
C TRP A 745 -21.86 -6.83 -12.44
N ILE A 746 -22.36 -7.19 -11.25
CA ILE A 746 -21.75 -8.22 -10.39
C ILE A 746 -21.70 -9.59 -11.11
N LYS A 747 -22.66 -9.85 -12.03
CA LYS A 747 -22.67 -11.01 -12.94
C LYS A 747 -22.33 -10.63 -14.37
N CYS A 748 -21.36 -9.72 -14.53
CA CYS A 748 -20.84 -9.27 -15.81
C CYS A 748 -20.54 -10.42 -16.78
N ASP A 749 -19.92 -11.51 -16.33
CA ASP A 749 -19.61 -12.66 -17.19
C ASP A 749 -20.85 -13.28 -17.85
N VAL A 750 -21.97 -13.38 -17.12
CA VAL A 750 -23.22 -13.93 -17.66
C VAL A 750 -23.88 -12.94 -18.63
N LEU A 751 -23.91 -11.65 -18.28
CA LEU A 751 -24.47 -10.60 -19.15
C LEU A 751 -23.71 -10.47 -20.47
N LEU A 752 -22.39 -10.51 -20.42
CA LEU A 752 -21.56 -10.44 -21.62
C LEU A 752 -21.70 -11.68 -22.51
N GLN A 753 -21.93 -12.86 -21.91
CA GLN A 753 -22.27 -14.07 -22.68
C GLN A 753 -23.61 -13.93 -23.41
N ILE A 754 -24.64 -13.38 -22.76
CA ILE A 754 -25.94 -13.11 -23.41
C ILE A 754 -25.74 -12.21 -24.64
N LYS A 755 -25.01 -11.10 -24.47
CA LYS A 755 -24.72 -10.16 -25.56
C LYS A 755 -23.95 -10.82 -26.71
N ALA A 756 -22.92 -11.60 -26.39
CA ALA A 756 -22.12 -12.30 -27.39
C ALA A 756 -22.95 -13.31 -28.22
N MET A 757 -23.90 -14.01 -27.59
CA MET A 757 -24.79 -14.95 -28.30
C MET A 757 -25.76 -14.25 -29.25
N ARG A 758 -26.16 -13.01 -28.95
CA ARG A 758 -27.02 -12.21 -29.84
C ARG A 758 -26.25 -11.58 -30.99
N CYS A 759 -25.02 -11.11 -30.78
CA CYS A 759 -24.19 -10.56 -31.87
C CYS A 759 -23.73 -11.60 -32.91
N GLN A 760 -23.86 -12.90 -32.61
CA GLN A 760 -23.55 -14.00 -33.55
C GLN A 760 -24.76 -14.44 -34.40
N LYS A 761 -25.96 -13.93 -34.09
CA LYS A 761 -27.17 -14.10 -34.89
C LYS A 761 -27.39 -12.87 -35.75
#